data_AF-A0A7D8UJ76-F1
#
_entry.id   AF-A0A7D8UJ76-F1
#
_cell.length_a   1.000
_cell.length_b   1.000
_cell.length_c   1.000
_cell.angle_alpha   90.00
_cell.angle_beta   90.00
_cell.angle_gamma   90.00
#
_symmetry.space_group_name_H-M   'P 1'
#
loop_
_entity.id
_entity.type
_entity.pdbx_description
1 polymer ?
#
loop_
_entity_poly.entity_id
_entity_poly.type
_entity_poly.pdbx_seq_one_letter_code
_entity_poly.pdbx_strand_id
1 'polypeptide(L)'
;MNATGGERAGRRALAASAWDVWSLPAAFWLLGTALLTFHLGLWTDDYDLAGIDPVTGRIERLTWLADSPYWRPLHLIFTMALETLSFHRPWLGHAMVNLLHGVCAWLVFALARALGLGRRGAAAAAVLFLTYPLHAQAIHWIAAFGTLASTATALGACVLAVRLVRDALRPLTLVGFVVLSWATPCWNEQATGAFLALPLLAIVFGAQRRGAVRGVLIRAGVVSAAAWIGAALYLAMYVTHAPPEWRGSRAQAVGVSEVFEGVVRLAQGVAALHRWEVELAGAWAMSVRTASAFAILVVPTLALVVVGGAAWVRGYVAWSAGERAGARRASGVTVFALVAGVGCFAPILLASGWTLELRYLHAPSAFLAMAMVAPLAGVLEWASERVRGAGAVRAGRVVVAMLVMAAGLGGSLLQLGYAGAFRERWVRDQAEVSALVRAAPSPSPDAFFLPVFVATEGVGREGGRWSRFEASFMSVWAVNWGAPNIVQQAYRRRDVSAGWVWSPGAESPVLSAEASRVRVPTSFRTELQPADPSRKGAGYWAPMSRVVPFSIESDGSVRVWPAFAVTYADGSRVVSPCPASGAGSRLEGRAYAVPSGDWWRSATLRAAQWSDGSPATLSRRFEDGVPLDSLWLHSAYAALPDRDEATFELPPGTRRVAIRAKLADAHRSTDGVVLDVFAEGDAAGAAWILRGREVRPDDAHGGGWRVEVVDVPSGSARVRVRIGAGAAGDVTFDGVWVHTLALSAGDDAGEAGPASGDGR
;
A
#
# COMPACT_ATOMS: atom_id res chain seq x y z
N MET A 1 -51.57 -38.31 13.76
CA MET A 1 -51.01 -37.82 12.48
C MET A 1 -50.87 -36.28 12.45
N ASN A 2 -50.18 -35.64 13.41
CA ASN A 2 -49.97 -34.16 13.44
C ASN A 2 -48.49 -33.73 13.53
N ALA A 3 -47.53 -34.62 13.23
CA ALA A 3 -46.10 -34.32 13.29
C ALA A 3 -45.62 -33.34 12.20
N THR A 4 -46.40 -33.12 11.13
CA THR A 4 -46.01 -32.30 9.98
C THR A 4 -46.16 -30.79 10.20
N GLY A 5 -46.96 -30.36 11.18
CA GLY A 5 -47.20 -28.94 11.46
C GLY A 5 -46.04 -28.26 12.19
N GLY A 6 -45.50 -28.90 13.23
CA GLY A 6 -44.40 -28.36 14.05
C GLY A 6 -43.08 -28.24 13.29
N GLU A 7 -42.77 -29.22 12.43
CA GLU A 7 -41.53 -29.21 11.65
C GLU A 7 -41.53 -28.08 10.59
N ARG A 8 -42.69 -27.83 9.93
CA ARG A 8 -42.85 -26.71 9.00
C ARG A 8 -42.75 -25.36 9.68
N ALA A 9 -43.34 -25.21 10.87
CA ALA A 9 -43.23 -23.98 11.66
C ALA A 9 -41.78 -23.70 12.10
N GLY A 10 -41.06 -24.74 12.56
CA GLY A 10 -39.65 -24.65 12.92
C GLY A 10 -38.75 -24.26 11.75
N ARG A 11 -38.93 -24.88 10.57
CA ARG A 11 -38.18 -24.53 9.35
C ARG A 11 -38.43 -23.09 8.89
N ARG A 12 -39.69 -22.61 8.96
CA ARG A 12 -40.04 -21.21 8.64
C ARG A 12 -39.40 -20.23 9.62
N ALA A 13 -39.39 -20.53 10.92
CA ALA A 13 -38.74 -19.69 11.92
C ALA A 13 -37.21 -19.61 11.70
N LEU A 14 -36.57 -20.74 11.38
CA LEU A 14 -35.14 -20.77 11.05
C LEU A 14 -34.83 -19.95 9.80
N ALA A 15 -35.59 -20.10 8.72
CA ALA A 15 -35.41 -19.37 7.47
C ALA A 15 -35.60 -17.85 7.64
N ALA A 16 -36.70 -17.44 8.31
CA ALA A 16 -36.93 -16.03 8.63
C ALA A 16 -35.79 -15.44 9.46
N SER A 17 -35.30 -16.22 10.43
CA SER A 17 -34.19 -15.78 11.28
C SER A 17 -32.88 -15.61 10.50
N ALA A 18 -32.61 -16.50 9.52
CA ALA A 18 -31.42 -16.40 8.68
C ALA A 18 -31.50 -15.18 7.77
N TRP A 19 -32.67 -14.96 7.15
CA TRP A 19 -32.93 -13.79 6.30
C TRP A 19 -32.72 -12.48 7.05
N ASP A 20 -33.31 -12.33 8.24
CA ASP A 20 -33.19 -11.07 8.99
C ASP A 20 -31.75 -10.75 9.43
N VAL A 21 -30.85 -11.74 9.44
CA VAL A 21 -29.44 -11.56 9.86
C VAL A 21 -28.51 -11.37 8.66
N TRP A 22 -28.76 -12.07 7.55
CA TRP A 22 -27.83 -12.11 6.43
C TRP A 22 -28.25 -11.29 5.21
N SER A 23 -29.52 -10.87 5.10
CA SER A 23 -29.98 -10.04 3.98
C SER A 23 -29.20 -8.72 3.87
N LEU A 24 -29.04 -8.00 4.98
CA LEU A 24 -28.30 -6.73 4.99
C LEU A 24 -26.79 -6.92 4.70
N PRO A 25 -26.05 -7.81 5.40
CA PRO A 25 -24.65 -8.09 5.04
C PRO A 25 -24.48 -8.50 3.58
N ALA A 26 -25.36 -9.36 3.04
CA ALA A 26 -25.28 -9.80 1.65
C ALA A 26 -25.51 -8.63 0.69
N ALA A 27 -26.47 -7.74 0.96
CA ALA A 27 -26.70 -6.55 0.14
C ALA A 27 -25.51 -5.58 0.18
N PHE A 28 -24.88 -5.39 1.34
CA PHE A 28 -23.66 -4.58 1.46
C PHE A 28 -22.45 -5.19 0.77
N TRP A 29 -22.26 -6.51 0.87
CA TRP A 29 -21.22 -7.21 0.13
C TRP A 29 -21.44 -7.06 -1.37
N LEU A 30 -22.67 -7.25 -1.86
CA LEU A 30 -23.00 -7.05 -3.27
C LEU A 30 -22.67 -5.61 -3.73
N LEU A 31 -23.05 -4.60 -2.94
CA LEU A 31 -22.80 -3.19 -3.25
C LEU A 31 -21.31 -2.85 -3.28
N GLY A 32 -20.56 -3.29 -2.27
CA GLY A 32 -19.15 -2.91 -2.10
C GLY A 32 -18.19 -3.69 -2.99
N THR A 33 -18.49 -4.96 -3.30
CA THR A 33 -17.52 -5.86 -3.95
C THR A 33 -17.98 -6.49 -5.25
N ALA A 34 -19.24 -6.93 -5.33
CA ALA A 34 -19.73 -7.69 -6.48
C ALA A 34 -20.37 -6.83 -7.58
N LEU A 35 -20.65 -5.56 -7.31
CA LEU A 35 -21.43 -4.69 -8.20
C LEU A 35 -20.81 -4.55 -9.59
N LEU A 36 -19.47 -4.44 -9.67
CA LEU A 36 -18.74 -4.39 -10.93
C LEU A 36 -18.53 -5.78 -11.55
N THR A 37 -19.34 -6.77 -11.15
CA THR A 37 -19.29 -8.16 -11.63
C THR A 37 -17.90 -8.79 -11.49
N PHE A 38 -17.12 -8.32 -10.51
CA PHE A 38 -15.72 -8.68 -10.29
C PHE A 38 -14.76 -8.31 -11.43
N HIS A 39 -15.18 -7.52 -12.43
CA HIS A 39 -14.34 -7.06 -13.54
C HIS A 39 -13.47 -5.86 -13.16
N LEU A 40 -12.58 -6.06 -12.18
CA LEU A 40 -11.65 -5.03 -11.71
C LEU A 40 -10.34 -5.00 -12.49
N GLY A 41 -9.99 -6.11 -13.17
CA GLY A 41 -8.77 -6.20 -13.97
C GLY A 41 -7.59 -6.84 -13.25
N LEU A 42 -6.39 -6.64 -13.78
CA LEU A 42 -5.12 -7.04 -13.17
C LEU A 42 -4.39 -5.79 -12.66
N TRP A 43 -3.70 -5.91 -11.53
CA TRP A 43 -2.92 -4.83 -10.93
C TRP A 43 -1.54 -5.31 -10.48
N THR A 44 -0.51 -4.55 -10.86
CA THR A 44 0.91 -4.72 -10.42
C THR A 44 1.40 -6.18 -10.39
N ASP A 45 1.41 -6.78 -9.19
CA ASP A 45 1.93 -8.13 -8.91
C ASP A 45 1.15 -9.22 -9.66
N ASP A 46 -0.13 -8.97 -10.01
CA ASP A 46 -0.96 -9.91 -10.76
C ASP A 46 -0.31 -10.26 -12.11
N TYR A 47 0.45 -9.33 -12.71
CA TYR A 47 1.19 -9.58 -13.95
C TYR A 47 2.42 -10.47 -13.75
N ASP A 48 3.10 -10.38 -12.62
CA ASP A 48 4.34 -11.13 -12.35
C ASP A 48 4.07 -12.52 -11.78
N LEU A 49 3.06 -12.65 -10.91
CA LEU A 49 2.69 -13.90 -10.26
C LEU A 49 2.09 -14.94 -11.21
N ALA A 50 1.58 -14.52 -12.37
CA ALA A 50 1.01 -15.43 -13.36
C ALA A 50 2.09 -16.24 -14.09
N GLY A 51 2.06 -17.56 -13.95
CA GLY A 51 2.97 -18.48 -14.64
C GLY A 51 2.53 -18.81 -16.07
N ILE A 52 2.33 -17.78 -16.91
CA ILE A 52 1.83 -17.92 -18.28
C ILE A 52 2.90 -17.52 -19.28
N ASP A 53 3.14 -18.41 -20.25
CA ASP A 53 3.99 -18.10 -21.39
C ASP A 53 3.35 -17.00 -22.25
N PRO A 54 3.98 -15.83 -22.40
CA PRO A 54 3.42 -14.74 -23.19
C PRO A 54 3.26 -15.10 -24.67
N VAL A 55 4.04 -16.03 -25.22
CA VAL A 55 3.98 -16.41 -26.64
C VAL A 55 2.79 -17.32 -26.91
N THR A 56 2.66 -18.39 -26.13
CA THR A 56 1.67 -19.45 -26.37
C THR A 56 0.39 -19.29 -25.57
N GLY A 57 0.38 -18.45 -24.53
CA GLY A 57 -0.70 -18.35 -23.54
C GLY A 57 -0.86 -19.60 -22.68
N ARG A 58 0.11 -20.53 -22.72
CA ARG A 58 0.06 -21.78 -21.94
C ARG A 58 0.53 -21.51 -20.52
N ILE A 59 -0.06 -22.25 -19.58
CA ILE A 59 0.40 -22.30 -18.19
C ILE A 59 1.72 -23.06 -18.16
N GLU A 60 2.80 -22.39 -17.75
CA GLU A 60 4.11 -23.01 -17.53
C GLU A 60 4.23 -23.57 -16.12
N ARG A 61 3.66 -22.86 -15.14
CA ARG A 61 3.74 -23.22 -13.72
C ARG A 61 2.55 -22.68 -12.94
N LEU A 62 2.15 -23.42 -11.91
CA LEU A 62 1.08 -23.02 -10.98
C LEU A 62 1.60 -22.50 -9.63
N THR A 63 2.89 -22.67 -9.35
CA THR A 63 3.51 -22.24 -8.09
C THR A 63 5.00 -21.99 -8.26
N TRP A 64 5.59 -21.17 -7.38
CA TRP A 64 7.04 -20.94 -7.25
C TRP A 64 7.67 -21.71 -6.10
N LEU A 65 6.99 -22.70 -5.51
CA LEU A 65 7.55 -23.38 -4.34
C LEU A 65 8.93 -24.01 -4.61
N ALA A 66 9.20 -24.43 -5.85
CA ALA A 66 10.51 -24.96 -6.26
C ALA A 66 11.59 -23.87 -6.45
N ASP A 67 11.17 -22.63 -6.76
CA ASP A 67 12.06 -21.52 -7.16
C ASP A 67 12.22 -20.48 -6.04
N SER A 68 11.43 -20.59 -4.97
CA SER A 68 11.35 -19.62 -3.88
C SER A 68 11.78 -20.29 -2.57
N PRO A 69 12.44 -19.54 -1.66
CA PRO A 69 12.60 -20.04 -0.29
C PRO A 69 11.25 -20.39 0.33
N TYR A 70 11.32 -21.19 1.40
CA TYR A 70 10.15 -21.43 2.25
C TYR A 70 9.74 -20.13 2.95
N TRP A 71 8.97 -19.28 2.26
CA TRP A 71 8.40 -18.03 2.73
C TRP A 71 6.93 -18.02 2.31
N ARG A 72 6.02 -17.94 3.28
CA ARG A 72 4.56 -18.01 3.05
C ARG A 72 4.16 -19.07 2.00
N PRO A 73 4.51 -20.36 2.19
CA PRO A 73 4.38 -21.38 1.17
C PRO A 73 2.94 -21.58 0.68
N LEU A 74 1.94 -21.42 1.56
CA LEU A 74 0.54 -21.55 1.12
C LEU A 74 0.14 -20.37 0.23
N HIS A 75 0.60 -19.16 0.53
CA HIS A 75 0.40 -18.03 -0.36
C HIS A 75 1.05 -18.27 -1.74
N LEU A 76 2.31 -18.72 -1.77
CA LEU A 76 3.01 -19.01 -3.03
C LEU A 76 2.45 -20.20 -3.82
N ILE A 77 1.67 -21.07 -3.20
CA ILE A 77 0.97 -22.15 -3.91
C ILE A 77 -0.35 -21.63 -4.46
N PHE A 78 -1.19 -21.04 -3.60
CA PHE A 78 -2.58 -20.79 -3.95
C PHE A 78 -2.80 -19.43 -4.63
N THR A 79 -2.13 -18.36 -4.18
CA THR A 79 -2.25 -17.04 -4.85
C THR A 79 -1.75 -17.17 -6.28
N MET A 80 -0.59 -17.78 -6.45
CA MET A 80 0.01 -18.08 -7.75
C MET A 80 -0.86 -18.92 -8.68
N ALA A 81 -1.42 -20.01 -8.17
CA ALA A 81 -2.34 -20.82 -8.95
C ALA A 81 -3.59 -20.01 -9.32
N LEU A 82 -4.11 -19.19 -8.41
CA LEU A 82 -5.26 -18.33 -8.65
C LEU A 82 -4.97 -17.29 -9.75
N GLU A 83 -3.86 -16.57 -9.66
CA GLU A 83 -3.42 -15.61 -10.68
C GLU A 83 -3.28 -16.27 -12.04
N THR A 84 -2.55 -17.38 -12.08
CA THR A 84 -2.29 -18.12 -13.32
C THR A 84 -3.59 -18.65 -13.96
N LEU A 85 -4.51 -19.19 -13.17
CA LEU A 85 -5.78 -19.72 -13.67
C LEU A 85 -6.79 -18.62 -14.03
N SER A 86 -6.67 -17.43 -13.44
CA SER A 86 -7.58 -16.31 -13.64
C SER A 86 -7.00 -15.19 -14.51
N PHE A 87 -5.76 -15.27 -14.98
CA PHE A 87 -5.10 -14.19 -15.70
C PHE A 87 -5.89 -13.65 -16.91
N HIS A 88 -6.40 -14.55 -17.76
CA HIS A 88 -7.24 -14.17 -18.92
C HIS A 88 -8.70 -13.92 -18.55
N ARG A 89 -9.09 -14.19 -17.30
CA ARG A 89 -10.45 -14.01 -16.76
C ARG A 89 -10.37 -13.46 -15.33
N PRO A 90 -9.86 -12.22 -15.12
CA PRO A 90 -9.51 -11.72 -13.79
C PRO A 90 -10.69 -11.72 -12.81
N TRP A 91 -11.92 -11.65 -13.34
CA TRP A 91 -13.15 -11.75 -12.55
C TRP A 91 -13.23 -13.01 -11.70
N LEU A 92 -12.62 -14.13 -12.10
CA LEU A 92 -12.55 -15.35 -11.30
C LEU A 92 -11.69 -15.15 -10.04
N GLY A 93 -10.53 -14.52 -10.19
CA GLY A 93 -9.63 -14.19 -9.07
C GLY A 93 -10.33 -13.26 -8.08
N HIS A 94 -10.90 -12.17 -8.58
CA HIS A 94 -11.67 -11.22 -7.78
C HIS A 94 -12.88 -11.85 -7.10
N ALA A 95 -13.60 -12.76 -7.75
CA ALA A 95 -14.70 -13.49 -7.13
C ALA A 95 -14.20 -14.34 -5.94
N MET A 96 -13.08 -15.06 -6.09
CA MET A 96 -12.51 -15.89 -5.04
C MET A 96 -12.04 -15.06 -3.83
N VAL A 97 -11.35 -13.95 -4.07
CA VAL A 97 -10.94 -12.99 -3.04
C VAL A 97 -12.16 -12.44 -2.29
N ASN A 98 -13.20 -11.99 -3.00
CA ASN A 98 -14.39 -11.43 -2.38
C ASN A 98 -15.25 -12.46 -1.62
N LEU A 99 -15.33 -13.70 -2.12
CA LEU A 99 -15.95 -14.81 -1.39
C LEU A 99 -15.20 -15.10 -0.09
N LEU A 100 -13.87 -15.10 -0.12
CA LEU A 100 -13.04 -15.33 1.05
C LEU A 100 -13.18 -14.19 2.08
N HIS A 101 -13.35 -12.94 1.64
CA HIS A 101 -13.71 -11.84 2.51
C HIS A 101 -15.09 -12.04 3.18
N GLY A 102 -16.09 -12.52 2.42
CA GLY A 102 -17.38 -12.94 2.98
C GLY A 102 -17.25 -14.07 4.01
N VAL A 103 -16.37 -15.06 3.77
CA VAL A 103 -16.04 -16.10 4.74
C VAL A 103 -15.41 -15.52 6.01
N CYS A 104 -14.50 -14.54 5.88
CA CYS A 104 -13.93 -13.83 7.03
C CYS A 104 -15.02 -13.13 7.86
N ALA A 105 -15.95 -12.42 7.22
CA ALA A 105 -17.08 -11.79 7.93
C ALA A 105 -17.99 -12.81 8.62
N TRP A 106 -18.25 -13.94 7.98
CA TRP A 106 -18.97 -15.04 8.61
C TRP A 106 -18.21 -15.62 9.81
N LEU A 107 -16.89 -15.74 9.74
CA LEU A 107 -16.05 -16.19 10.86
C LEU A 107 -16.00 -15.16 11.99
N VAL A 108 -16.01 -13.84 11.70
CA VAL A 108 -16.20 -12.79 12.71
C VAL A 108 -17.52 -12.98 13.43
N PHE A 109 -18.62 -13.19 12.70
CA PHE A 109 -19.92 -13.52 13.28
C PHE A 109 -19.82 -14.79 14.15
N ALA A 110 -19.24 -15.87 13.64
CA ALA A 110 -19.13 -17.14 14.35
C ALA A 110 -18.28 -17.02 15.62
N LEU A 111 -17.18 -16.29 15.58
CA LEU A 111 -16.31 -16.03 16.73
C LEU A 111 -17.00 -15.17 17.78
N ALA A 112 -17.63 -14.06 17.37
CA ALA A 112 -18.44 -13.23 18.25
C ALA A 112 -19.53 -14.04 18.96
N ARG A 113 -20.24 -14.91 18.23
CA ARG A 113 -21.23 -15.85 18.80
C ARG A 113 -20.60 -16.83 19.76
N ALA A 114 -19.45 -17.39 19.42
CA ALA A 114 -18.76 -18.37 20.26
C ALA A 114 -18.28 -17.75 21.58
N LEU A 115 -17.79 -16.52 21.53
CA LEU A 115 -17.44 -15.67 22.69
C LEU A 115 -18.67 -15.22 23.49
N GLY A 116 -19.86 -15.46 22.94
CA GLY A 116 -21.14 -15.34 23.62
C GLY A 116 -21.80 -13.98 23.47
N LEU A 117 -21.42 -13.18 22.46
CA LEU A 117 -22.23 -12.05 21.98
C LEU A 117 -23.55 -12.58 21.41
N GLY A 118 -24.63 -11.82 21.61
CA GLY A 118 -25.95 -12.11 21.02
C GLY A 118 -25.91 -12.17 19.49
N ARG A 119 -26.93 -12.77 18.86
CA ARG A 119 -26.94 -12.97 17.40
C ARG A 119 -26.80 -11.66 16.63
N ARG A 120 -27.49 -10.63 17.10
CA ARG A 120 -27.52 -9.30 16.50
C ARG A 120 -26.21 -8.53 16.70
N GLY A 121 -25.62 -8.58 17.89
CA GLY A 121 -24.30 -7.98 18.14
C GLY A 121 -23.20 -8.64 17.31
N ALA A 122 -23.20 -9.98 17.20
CA ALA A 122 -22.27 -10.68 16.34
C ALA A 122 -22.44 -10.30 14.85
N ALA A 123 -23.68 -10.15 14.40
CA ALA A 123 -23.96 -9.74 13.02
C ALA A 123 -23.55 -8.28 12.77
N ALA A 124 -23.76 -7.38 13.73
CA ALA A 124 -23.30 -6.00 13.63
C ALA A 124 -21.77 -5.93 13.53
N ALA A 125 -21.03 -6.71 14.33
CA ALA A 125 -19.58 -6.79 14.22
C ALA A 125 -19.14 -7.30 12.83
N ALA A 126 -19.82 -8.31 12.31
CA ALA A 126 -19.55 -8.82 10.97
C ALA A 126 -19.86 -7.80 9.86
N VAL A 127 -20.95 -7.03 9.97
CA VAL A 127 -21.26 -5.93 9.03
C VAL A 127 -20.16 -4.87 9.04
N LEU A 128 -19.80 -4.36 10.22
CA LEU A 128 -18.77 -3.32 10.35
C LEU A 128 -17.42 -3.77 9.77
N PHE A 129 -17.06 -5.05 9.96
CA PHE A 129 -15.89 -5.64 9.33
C PHE A 129 -16.05 -5.73 7.80
N LEU A 130 -17.14 -6.34 7.32
CA LEU A 130 -17.42 -6.60 5.90
C LEU A 130 -17.40 -5.32 5.05
N THR A 131 -17.86 -4.20 5.61
CA THR A 131 -18.00 -2.94 4.88
C THR A 131 -16.88 -1.96 5.19
N TYR A 132 -15.82 -2.37 5.88
CA TYR A 132 -14.77 -1.44 6.25
C TYR A 132 -13.98 -1.00 5.00
N PRO A 133 -13.96 0.30 4.65
CA PRO A 133 -13.47 0.74 3.34
C PRO A 133 -11.96 0.53 3.15
N LEU A 134 -11.18 0.57 4.24
CA LEU A 134 -9.74 0.38 4.18
C LEU A 134 -9.32 -1.09 3.97
N HIS A 135 -10.27 -2.00 3.75
CA HIS A 135 -10.00 -3.34 3.23
C HIS A 135 -9.73 -3.39 1.73
N ALA A 136 -9.90 -2.29 1.01
CA ALA A 136 -9.88 -2.22 -0.45
C ALA A 136 -8.78 -3.07 -1.11
N GLN A 137 -7.51 -2.88 -0.73
CA GLN A 137 -6.41 -3.68 -1.29
C GLN A 137 -6.53 -5.17 -0.97
N ALA A 138 -7.01 -5.56 0.22
CA ALA A 138 -7.16 -6.97 0.55
C ALA A 138 -8.29 -7.65 -0.25
N ILE A 139 -9.34 -6.91 -0.65
CA ILE A 139 -10.56 -7.47 -1.26
C ILE A 139 -10.67 -7.24 -2.78
N HIS A 140 -9.92 -6.29 -3.34
CA HIS A 140 -9.95 -5.93 -4.75
C HIS A 140 -8.65 -6.23 -5.49
N TRP A 141 -7.68 -6.87 -4.85
CA TRP A 141 -6.41 -7.25 -5.46
C TRP A 141 -6.18 -8.75 -5.30
N ILE A 142 -5.92 -9.44 -6.42
CA ILE A 142 -5.83 -10.90 -6.44
C ILE A 142 -4.57 -11.36 -5.69
N ALA A 143 -3.44 -10.67 -5.87
CA ALA A 143 -2.20 -11.00 -5.16
C ALA A 143 -2.34 -10.88 -3.63
N ALA A 144 -3.28 -10.08 -3.12
CA ALA A 144 -3.54 -9.96 -1.68
C ALA A 144 -4.32 -11.15 -1.08
N PHE A 145 -4.65 -12.19 -1.85
CA PHE A 145 -5.39 -13.38 -1.41
C PHE A 145 -4.84 -14.00 -0.11
N GLY A 146 -3.52 -14.06 0.05
CA GLY A 146 -2.87 -14.59 1.26
C GLY A 146 -3.26 -13.85 2.54
N THR A 147 -3.49 -12.54 2.46
CA THR A 147 -3.92 -11.72 3.61
C THR A 147 -5.31 -12.13 4.11
N LEU A 148 -6.24 -12.36 3.17
CA LEU A 148 -7.59 -12.83 3.49
C LEU A 148 -7.55 -14.26 4.03
N ALA A 149 -6.78 -15.16 3.39
CA ALA A 149 -6.66 -16.56 3.81
C ALA A 149 -6.08 -16.68 5.22
N SER A 150 -5.02 -15.91 5.52
CA SER A 150 -4.44 -15.82 6.86
C SER A 150 -5.47 -15.34 7.89
N THR A 151 -6.25 -14.31 7.55
CA THR A 151 -7.31 -13.80 8.44
C THR A 151 -8.37 -14.88 8.68
N ALA A 152 -8.80 -15.60 7.64
CA ALA A 152 -9.77 -16.68 7.76
C ALA A 152 -9.25 -17.83 8.63
N THR A 153 -8.00 -18.27 8.44
CA THR A 153 -7.42 -19.35 9.26
C THR A 153 -7.23 -18.92 10.71
N ALA A 154 -6.83 -17.67 10.97
CA ALA A 154 -6.70 -17.13 12.32
C ALA A 154 -8.05 -17.08 13.05
N LEU A 155 -9.09 -16.53 12.40
CA LEU A 155 -10.45 -16.48 12.95
C LEU A 155 -11.01 -17.90 13.17
N GLY A 156 -10.80 -18.80 12.21
CA GLY A 156 -11.18 -20.22 12.32
C GLY A 156 -10.50 -20.90 13.51
N ALA A 157 -9.20 -20.68 13.70
CA ALA A 157 -8.45 -21.16 14.86
C ALA A 157 -9.03 -20.59 16.17
N CYS A 158 -9.34 -19.29 16.23
CA CYS A 158 -9.99 -18.69 17.40
C CYS A 158 -11.38 -19.31 17.69
N VAL A 159 -12.18 -19.64 16.67
CA VAL A 159 -13.46 -20.32 16.86
C VAL A 159 -13.27 -21.72 17.45
N LEU A 160 -12.29 -22.49 16.96
CA LEU A 160 -11.97 -23.81 17.51
C LEU A 160 -11.40 -23.73 18.93
N ALA A 161 -10.56 -22.73 19.21
CA ALA A 161 -10.02 -22.43 20.53
C ALA A 161 -11.15 -22.22 21.55
N VAL A 162 -12.16 -21.40 21.21
CA VAL A 162 -13.32 -21.19 22.07
C VAL A 162 -14.06 -22.50 22.36
N ARG A 163 -14.26 -23.37 21.36
CA ARG A 163 -14.90 -24.68 21.55
C ARG A 163 -14.08 -25.59 22.48
N LEU A 164 -12.77 -25.65 22.28
CA LEU A 164 -11.85 -26.44 23.11
C LEU A 164 -11.84 -25.97 24.57
N VAL A 165 -11.90 -24.65 24.82
CA VAL A 165 -11.92 -24.08 26.17
C VAL A 165 -13.27 -24.26 26.86
N ARG A 166 -14.39 -24.11 26.13
CA ARG A 166 -15.74 -24.18 26.71
C ARG A 166 -16.21 -25.60 26.96
N ASP A 167 -15.91 -26.50 26.04
CA ASP A 167 -16.48 -27.84 26.01
C ASP A 167 -15.46 -28.84 26.60
N ALA A 168 -14.83 -29.67 25.76
CA ALA A 168 -13.76 -30.60 26.14
C ALA A 168 -12.67 -30.63 25.06
N LEU A 169 -11.45 -31.06 25.43
CA LEU A 169 -10.34 -31.25 24.50
C LEU A 169 -10.62 -32.48 23.62
N ARG A 170 -11.25 -32.26 22.47
CA ARG A 170 -11.47 -33.31 21.47
C ARG A 170 -10.25 -33.37 20.54
N PRO A 171 -9.60 -34.53 20.35
CA PRO A 171 -8.39 -34.65 19.56
C PRO A 171 -8.52 -34.07 18.14
N LEU A 172 -9.60 -34.39 17.42
CA LEU A 172 -9.81 -33.86 16.06
C LEU A 172 -9.96 -32.33 16.02
N THR A 173 -10.63 -31.75 17.01
CA THR A 173 -10.76 -30.29 17.12
C THR A 173 -9.41 -29.63 17.43
N LEU A 174 -8.59 -30.27 18.27
CA LEU A 174 -7.24 -29.81 18.60
C LEU A 174 -6.31 -29.90 17.38
N VAL A 175 -6.36 -30.99 16.62
CA VAL A 175 -5.60 -31.14 15.37
C VAL A 175 -6.00 -30.07 14.36
N GLY A 176 -7.31 -29.88 14.13
CA GLY A 176 -7.79 -28.80 13.25
C GLY A 176 -7.34 -27.42 13.71
N PHE A 177 -7.33 -27.16 15.02
CA PHE A 177 -6.83 -25.91 15.58
C PHE A 177 -5.32 -25.70 15.34
N VAL A 178 -4.49 -26.72 15.57
CA VAL A 178 -3.03 -26.66 15.33
C VAL A 178 -2.74 -26.44 13.85
N VAL A 179 -3.44 -27.16 12.95
CA VAL A 179 -3.29 -27.02 11.50
C VAL A 179 -3.64 -25.60 11.05
N LEU A 180 -4.74 -25.02 11.52
CA LEU A 180 -5.10 -23.62 11.19
C LEU A 180 -4.11 -22.61 11.79
N SER A 181 -3.58 -22.88 12.99
CA SER A 181 -2.59 -22.01 13.63
C SER A 181 -1.26 -22.02 12.88
N TRP A 182 -0.83 -23.17 12.36
CA TRP A 182 0.33 -23.29 11.46
C TRP A 182 0.08 -22.67 10.08
N ALA A 183 -1.11 -22.89 9.51
CA ALA A 183 -1.45 -22.36 8.19
C ALA A 183 -1.52 -20.82 8.17
N THR A 184 -1.89 -20.18 9.28
CA THR A 184 -2.00 -18.71 9.39
C THR A 184 -0.73 -17.99 8.93
N PRO A 185 0.46 -18.20 9.54
CA PRO A 185 1.69 -17.58 9.05
C PRO A 185 2.18 -18.15 7.71
N CYS A 186 1.79 -19.37 7.32
CA CYS A 186 2.06 -19.88 5.98
C CYS A 186 1.34 -19.12 4.86
N TRP A 187 0.24 -18.42 5.18
CA TRP A 187 -0.44 -17.50 4.28
C TRP A 187 0.12 -16.08 4.38
N ASN A 188 0.16 -15.55 5.60
CA ASN A 188 0.68 -14.23 5.94
C ASN A 188 0.85 -14.18 7.47
N GLU A 189 2.02 -13.78 7.96
CA GLU A 189 2.37 -13.78 9.37
C GLU A 189 1.51 -12.85 10.23
N GLN A 190 0.93 -11.80 9.65
CA GLN A 190 0.26 -10.72 10.39
C GLN A 190 -0.85 -11.22 11.32
N ALA A 191 -1.79 -12.05 10.82
CA ALA A 191 -2.93 -12.50 11.60
C ALA A 191 -2.57 -13.46 12.75
N THR A 192 -1.35 -14.02 12.75
CA THR A 192 -0.81 -14.85 13.85
C THR A 192 -0.78 -14.09 15.18
N GLY A 193 -0.62 -12.76 15.11
CA GLY A 193 -0.64 -11.89 16.28
C GLY A 193 -1.93 -11.97 17.10
N ALA A 194 -3.05 -12.37 16.50
CA ALA A 194 -4.30 -12.60 17.22
C ALA A 194 -4.18 -13.67 18.32
N PHE A 195 -3.22 -14.60 18.20
CA PHE A 195 -3.04 -15.68 19.17
C PHE A 195 -2.54 -15.19 20.53
N LEU A 196 -2.03 -13.95 20.64
CA LEU A 196 -1.72 -13.30 21.91
C LEU A 196 -2.95 -13.17 22.83
N ALA A 197 -4.16 -13.15 22.28
CA ALA A 197 -5.39 -13.05 23.05
C ALA A 197 -5.94 -14.39 23.58
N LEU A 198 -5.43 -15.54 23.12
CA LEU A 198 -5.96 -16.86 23.50
C LEU A 198 -5.94 -17.15 25.01
N PRO A 199 -4.92 -16.72 25.79
CA PRO A 199 -4.94 -16.88 27.26
C PRO A 199 -6.14 -16.19 27.91
N LEU A 200 -6.64 -15.09 27.31
CA LEU A 200 -7.76 -14.30 27.83
C LEU A 200 -9.11 -15.00 27.69
N LEU A 201 -9.21 -16.10 26.93
CA LEU A 201 -10.40 -16.95 26.93
C LEU A 201 -10.74 -17.46 28.34
N ALA A 202 -9.75 -17.59 29.23
CA ALA A 202 -10.00 -17.90 30.62
C ALA A 202 -10.75 -16.80 31.37
N ILE A 203 -10.53 -15.53 31.04
CA ILE A 203 -11.28 -14.40 31.61
C ILE A 203 -12.72 -14.42 31.08
N VAL A 204 -12.91 -14.66 29.79
CA VAL A 204 -14.23 -14.69 29.14
C VAL A 204 -15.13 -15.80 29.71
N PHE A 205 -14.58 -17.00 29.93
CA PHE A 205 -15.37 -18.17 30.38
C PHE A 205 -15.24 -18.51 31.86
N GLY A 206 -14.14 -18.14 32.52
CA GLY A 206 -13.86 -18.49 33.91
C GLY A 206 -14.87 -17.88 34.89
N ALA A 207 -15.35 -16.67 34.61
CA ALA A 207 -16.34 -15.99 35.45
C ALA A 207 -17.71 -16.70 35.52
N GLN A 208 -17.99 -17.66 34.62
CA GLN A 208 -19.32 -18.26 34.46
C GLN A 208 -19.48 -19.60 35.14
N ARG A 209 -18.38 -20.30 35.46
CA ARG A 209 -18.43 -21.63 36.08
C ARG A 209 -17.76 -21.59 37.44
N ARG A 210 -18.53 -21.20 38.47
CA ARG A 210 -18.11 -21.34 39.88
C ARG A 210 -17.72 -22.81 40.12
N GLY A 211 -16.43 -23.06 40.41
CA GLY A 211 -15.87 -24.41 40.60
C GLY A 211 -15.09 -25.00 39.42
N ALA A 212 -15.16 -24.43 38.20
CA ALA A 212 -14.43 -24.96 37.02
C ALA A 212 -13.33 -24.02 36.48
N VAL A 213 -13.00 -22.95 37.21
CA VAL A 213 -12.01 -21.94 36.79
C VAL A 213 -10.65 -22.58 36.47
N ARG A 214 -10.17 -23.50 37.32
CA ARG A 214 -8.91 -24.24 37.09
C ARG A 214 -8.92 -25.00 35.77
N GLY A 215 -10.01 -25.70 35.46
CA GLY A 215 -10.14 -26.44 34.20
C GLY A 215 -10.17 -25.52 32.97
N VAL A 216 -10.84 -24.37 33.08
CA VAL A 216 -10.85 -23.34 32.03
C VAL A 216 -9.45 -22.76 31.81
N LEU A 217 -8.72 -22.42 32.87
CA LEU A 217 -7.35 -21.90 32.82
C LEU A 217 -6.40 -22.90 32.16
N ILE A 218 -6.42 -24.18 32.58
CA ILE A 218 -5.59 -25.23 31.99
C ILE A 218 -5.87 -25.35 30.48
N ARG A 219 -7.15 -25.39 30.08
CA ARG A 219 -7.52 -25.52 28.67
C ARG A 219 -7.12 -24.29 27.85
N ALA A 220 -7.27 -23.08 28.38
CA ALA A 220 -6.79 -21.87 27.73
C ALA A 220 -5.27 -21.88 27.56
N GLY A 221 -4.53 -22.35 28.58
CA GLY A 221 -3.08 -22.55 28.51
C GLY A 221 -2.67 -23.57 27.44
N VAL A 222 -3.32 -24.73 27.40
CA VAL A 222 -3.06 -25.79 26.40
C VAL A 222 -3.34 -25.27 24.98
N VAL A 223 -4.46 -24.60 24.76
CA VAL A 223 -4.82 -24.03 23.46
C VAL A 223 -3.81 -22.94 23.04
N SER A 224 -3.39 -22.09 23.97
CA SER A 224 -2.38 -21.06 23.69
C SER A 224 -1.03 -21.69 23.31
N ALA A 225 -0.57 -22.68 24.07
CA ALA A 225 0.66 -23.41 23.76
C ALA A 225 0.58 -24.11 22.40
N ALA A 226 -0.55 -24.76 22.08
CA ALA A 226 -0.77 -25.42 20.80
C ALA A 226 -0.77 -24.44 19.61
N ALA A 227 -1.29 -23.22 19.79
CA ALA A 227 -1.24 -22.17 18.75
C ALA A 227 0.21 -21.78 18.44
N TRP A 228 0.99 -21.52 19.50
CA TRP A 228 2.39 -21.14 19.38
C TRP A 228 3.28 -22.26 18.87
N ILE A 229 2.95 -23.53 19.14
CA ILE A 229 3.60 -24.66 18.47
C ILE A 229 3.37 -24.59 16.96
N GLY A 230 2.15 -24.30 16.50
CA GLY A 230 1.86 -24.12 15.08
C GLY A 230 2.70 -23.00 14.43
N ALA A 231 2.77 -21.84 15.08
CA ALA A 231 3.60 -20.72 14.62
C ALA A 231 5.11 -21.04 14.66
N ALA A 232 5.58 -21.73 15.71
CA ALA A 232 6.96 -22.15 15.85
C ALA A 232 7.36 -23.18 14.79
N LEU A 233 6.44 -24.08 14.40
CA LEU A 233 6.66 -25.02 13.30
C LEU A 233 6.88 -24.28 11.96
N TYR A 234 6.07 -23.25 11.67
CA TYR A 234 6.30 -22.40 10.49
C TYR A 234 7.68 -21.75 10.55
N LEU A 235 8.04 -21.13 11.68
CA LEU A 235 9.33 -20.46 11.85
C LEU A 235 10.50 -21.44 11.72
N ALA A 236 10.38 -22.64 12.29
CA ALA A 236 11.39 -23.68 12.17
C ALA A 236 11.59 -24.10 10.71
N MET A 237 10.50 -24.31 9.96
CA MET A 237 10.57 -24.61 8.53
C MET A 237 11.18 -23.46 7.72
N TYR A 238 10.79 -22.22 8.01
CA TYR A 238 11.37 -21.01 7.41
C TYR A 238 12.89 -20.95 7.63
N VAL A 239 13.33 -21.05 8.89
CA VAL A 239 14.76 -20.99 9.24
C VAL A 239 15.56 -22.17 8.69
N THR A 240 14.95 -23.33 8.49
CA THR A 240 15.67 -24.50 7.96
C THR A 240 15.76 -24.54 6.44
N HIS A 241 14.77 -23.98 5.73
CA HIS A 241 14.65 -24.12 4.28
C HIS A 241 14.84 -22.81 3.49
N ALA A 242 14.61 -21.64 4.09
CA ALA A 242 14.94 -20.37 3.43
C ALA A 242 16.46 -20.14 3.49
N PRO A 243 17.14 -19.73 2.40
CA PRO A 243 18.56 -19.38 2.45
C PRO A 243 18.79 -18.19 3.40
N PRO A 244 19.93 -18.12 4.11
CA PRO A 244 20.20 -17.06 5.11
C PRO A 244 20.00 -15.64 4.59
N GLU A 245 20.34 -15.36 3.33
CA GLU A 245 20.21 -14.06 2.69
C GLU A 245 18.75 -13.63 2.44
N TRP A 246 17.79 -14.56 2.50
CA TRP A 246 16.36 -14.29 2.41
C TRP A 246 15.68 -14.16 3.77
N ARG A 247 16.38 -14.47 4.88
CA ARG A 247 15.77 -14.50 6.22
C ARG A 247 15.56 -13.10 6.83
N GLY A 248 15.86 -12.05 6.07
CA GLY A 248 16.09 -10.71 6.61
C GLY A 248 17.46 -10.63 7.27
N SER A 249 18.09 -9.46 7.26
CA SER A 249 19.37 -9.28 7.93
C SER A 249 19.16 -9.09 9.44
N ARG A 250 20.12 -9.51 10.28
CA ARG A 250 20.09 -9.14 11.72
C ARG A 250 20.09 -7.63 11.93
N ALA A 251 20.56 -6.86 10.96
CA ALA A 251 20.48 -5.39 10.97
C ALA A 251 19.06 -4.86 10.77
N GLN A 252 18.10 -5.71 10.39
CA GLN A 252 16.67 -5.38 10.37
C GLN A 252 15.95 -5.73 11.69
N ALA A 253 16.65 -6.31 12.68
CA ALA A 253 16.06 -6.53 13.99
C ALA A 253 15.86 -5.19 14.70
N VAL A 254 14.60 -4.89 14.97
CA VAL A 254 14.17 -3.63 15.58
C VAL A 254 14.52 -3.64 17.07
N GLY A 255 15.17 -2.56 17.54
CA GLY A 255 15.44 -2.36 18.97
C GLY A 255 14.13 -2.14 19.76
N VAL A 256 14.15 -2.38 21.08
CA VAL A 256 12.95 -2.17 21.92
C VAL A 256 12.43 -0.72 21.84
N SER A 257 13.32 0.27 21.77
CA SER A 257 12.95 1.69 21.57
C SER A 257 12.24 1.93 20.23
N GLU A 258 12.79 1.38 19.15
CA GLU A 258 12.23 1.50 17.80
C GLU A 258 10.85 0.81 17.68
N VAL A 259 10.57 -0.22 18.49
CA VAL A 259 9.23 -0.81 18.60
C VAL A 259 8.24 0.20 19.18
N PHE A 260 8.61 0.94 20.24
CA PHE A 260 7.75 1.97 20.83
C PHE A 260 7.49 3.14 19.87
N GLU A 261 8.53 3.60 19.17
CA GLU A 261 8.38 4.58 18.09
C GLU A 261 7.50 4.03 16.96
N GLY A 262 7.68 2.75 16.62
CA GLY A 262 6.84 2.00 15.70
C GLY A 262 5.36 2.05 16.07
N VAL A 263 5.02 1.92 17.36
CA VAL A 263 3.63 2.03 17.84
C VAL A 263 3.05 3.42 17.56
N VAL A 264 3.82 4.47 17.84
CA VAL A 264 3.38 5.86 17.57
C VAL A 264 3.20 6.08 16.06
N ARG A 265 4.19 5.69 15.25
CA ARG A 265 4.12 5.77 13.78
C ARG A 265 2.94 4.97 13.23
N LEU A 266 2.66 3.80 13.79
CA LEU A 266 1.52 2.97 13.39
C LEU A 266 0.21 3.65 13.72
N ALA A 267 0.06 4.18 14.93
CA ALA A 267 -1.15 4.91 15.33
C ALA A 267 -1.38 6.13 14.43
N GLN A 268 -0.32 6.90 14.14
CA GLN A 268 -0.36 8.03 13.20
C GLN A 268 -0.73 7.57 11.78
N GLY A 269 -0.13 6.49 11.29
CA GLY A 269 -0.44 5.92 9.98
C GLY A 269 -1.89 5.47 9.87
N VAL A 270 -2.39 4.74 10.88
CA VAL A 270 -3.80 4.33 10.96
C VAL A 270 -4.70 5.55 10.98
N ALA A 271 -4.40 6.55 11.82
CA ALA A 271 -5.18 7.78 11.89
C ALA A 271 -5.19 8.51 10.55
N ALA A 272 -4.04 8.62 9.88
CA ALA A 272 -3.91 9.25 8.57
C ALA A 272 -4.77 8.55 7.50
N LEU A 273 -4.83 7.22 7.49
CA LEU A 273 -5.69 6.46 6.57
C LEU A 273 -7.19 6.68 6.82
N HIS A 274 -7.59 7.09 8.03
CA HIS A 274 -8.99 7.41 8.36
C HIS A 274 -9.36 8.87 8.06
N ARG A 275 -8.41 9.73 7.74
CA ARG A 275 -8.70 11.14 7.44
C ARG A 275 -9.48 11.24 6.14
N TRP A 276 -10.63 11.91 6.21
CA TRP A 276 -11.53 12.05 5.07
C TRP A 276 -10.84 12.75 3.90
N GLU A 277 -10.18 13.88 4.14
CA GLU A 277 -9.51 14.66 3.10
C GLU A 277 -8.35 13.93 2.38
N VAL A 278 -7.79 12.89 3.00
CA VAL A 278 -6.58 12.24 2.49
C VAL A 278 -6.92 11.07 1.56
N GLU A 279 -7.78 10.16 2.02
CA GLU A 279 -8.03 8.88 1.33
C GLU A 279 -9.52 8.71 0.97
N LEU A 280 -10.40 8.91 1.95
CA LEU A 280 -11.83 8.56 1.80
C LEU A 280 -12.58 9.51 0.85
N ALA A 281 -12.17 10.77 0.73
CA ALA A 281 -12.78 11.73 -0.20
C ALA A 281 -12.56 11.31 -1.67
N GLY A 282 -11.37 10.80 -2.00
CA GLY A 282 -11.07 10.27 -3.34
C GLY A 282 -11.90 9.02 -3.64
N ALA A 283 -11.99 8.09 -2.67
CA ALA A 283 -12.85 6.91 -2.77
C ALA A 283 -14.34 7.31 -2.94
N TRP A 284 -14.82 8.32 -2.20
CA TRP A 284 -16.19 8.82 -2.34
C TRP A 284 -16.44 9.46 -3.72
N ALA A 285 -15.54 10.32 -4.19
CA ALA A 285 -15.67 10.91 -5.53
C ALA A 285 -15.70 9.82 -6.61
N MET A 286 -14.83 8.81 -6.48
CA MET A 286 -14.80 7.67 -7.39
C MET A 286 -16.08 6.82 -7.30
N SER A 287 -16.67 6.66 -6.10
CA SER A 287 -17.90 5.89 -5.94
C SER A 287 -19.08 6.56 -6.63
N VAL A 288 -19.19 7.89 -6.59
CA VAL A 288 -20.22 8.65 -7.32
C VAL A 288 -20.05 8.48 -8.83
N ARG A 289 -18.83 8.59 -9.35
CA ARG A 289 -18.54 8.36 -10.78
C ARG A 289 -18.88 6.94 -11.20
N THR A 290 -18.45 5.96 -10.42
CA THR A 290 -18.70 4.54 -10.67
C THR A 290 -20.20 4.23 -10.60
N ALA A 291 -20.89 4.74 -9.59
CA ALA A 291 -22.32 4.52 -9.44
C ALA A 291 -23.13 5.11 -10.60
N SER A 292 -22.70 6.26 -11.12
CA SER A 292 -23.31 6.89 -12.29
C SER A 292 -23.09 6.05 -13.56
N ALA A 293 -21.87 5.54 -13.76
CA ALA A 293 -21.54 4.68 -14.91
C ALA A 293 -22.26 3.32 -14.88
N PHE A 294 -22.61 2.83 -13.69
CA PHE A 294 -23.24 1.52 -13.47
C PHE A 294 -24.63 1.62 -12.82
N ALA A 295 -25.38 2.69 -13.09
CA ALA A 295 -26.67 2.98 -12.44
C ALA A 295 -27.67 1.80 -12.50
N ILE A 296 -27.67 1.05 -13.62
CA ILE A 296 -28.54 -0.12 -13.82
C ILE A 296 -28.29 -1.25 -12.80
N LEU A 297 -27.07 -1.36 -12.26
CA LEU A 297 -26.71 -2.33 -11.22
C LEU A 297 -26.85 -1.72 -9.82
N VAL A 298 -26.50 -0.44 -9.66
CA VAL A 298 -26.55 0.26 -8.36
C VAL A 298 -27.97 0.35 -7.83
N VAL A 299 -28.92 0.79 -8.64
CA VAL A 299 -30.30 1.07 -8.19
C VAL A 299 -30.98 -0.17 -7.60
N PRO A 300 -31.00 -1.34 -8.27
CA PRO A 300 -31.52 -2.56 -7.67
C PRO A 300 -30.79 -2.96 -6.39
N THR A 301 -29.47 -2.76 -6.32
CA THR A 301 -28.66 -3.12 -5.16
C THR A 301 -28.96 -2.22 -3.96
N LEU A 302 -29.15 -0.92 -4.18
CA LEU A 302 -29.63 0.01 -3.14
C LEU A 302 -31.04 -0.35 -2.67
N ALA A 303 -31.93 -0.78 -3.56
CA ALA A 303 -33.24 -1.29 -3.17
C ALA A 303 -33.11 -2.54 -2.27
N LEU A 304 -32.19 -3.46 -2.57
CA LEU A 304 -31.88 -4.60 -1.70
C LEU A 304 -31.33 -4.16 -0.33
N VAL A 305 -30.49 -3.12 -0.28
CA VAL A 305 -30.01 -2.53 0.98
C VAL A 305 -31.17 -1.97 1.80
N VAL A 306 -32.12 -1.25 1.17
CA VAL A 306 -33.29 -0.70 1.86
C VAL A 306 -34.18 -1.82 2.42
N VAL A 307 -34.48 -2.85 1.62
CA VAL A 307 -35.31 -3.99 2.03
C VAL A 307 -34.61 -4.80 3.13
N GLY A 308 -33.33 -5.11 2.97
CA GLY A 308 -32.51 -5.80 3.96
C GLY A 308 -32.37 -4.97 5.24
N GLY A 309 -32.23 -3.65 5.12
CA GLY A 309 -32.15 -2.70 6.22
C GLY A 309 -33.44 -2.65 7.04
N ALA A 310 -34.60 -2.62 6.37
CA ALA A 310 -35.90 -2.69 7.04
C ALA A 310 -36.06 -4.01 7.82
N ALA A 311 -35.70 -5.15 7.21
CA ALA A 311 -35.71 -6.46 7.86
C ALA A 311 -34.75 -6.50 9.07
N TRP A 312 -33.55 -5.92 8.92
CA TRP A 312 -32.53 -5.81 9.95
C TRP A 312 -33.02 -5.01 11.16
N VAL A 313 -33.51 -3.78 10.94
CA VAL A 313 -34.00 -2.90 12.01
C VAL A 313 -35.17 -3.54 12.75
N ARG A 314 -36.15 -4.10 12.02
CA ARG A 314 -37.26 -4.84 12.61
C ARG A 314 -36.78 -6.01 13.47
N GLY A 315 -35.81 -6.77 12.97
CA GLY A 315 -35.20 -7.88 13.68
C GLY A 315 -34.40 -7.47 14.93
N TYR A 316 -33.76 -6.30 14.90
CA TYR A 316 -33.02 -5.73 16.03
C TYR A 316 -33.97 -5.19 17.11
N VAL A 317 -35.10 -4.61 16.71
CA VAL A 317 -36.18 -4.15 17.60
C VAL A 317 -36.87 -5.32 18.29
N ALA A 318 -37.16 -6.39 17.54
CA ALA A 318 -37.81 -7.60 18.04
C ALA A 318 -36.90 -8.48 18.91
N TRP A 319 -35.62 -8.11 19.07
CA TRP A 319 -34.64 -8.86 19.85
C TRP A 319 -35.14 -9.11 21.28
N SER A 320 -35.48 -10.37 21.59
CA SER A 320 -35.97 -10.73 22.92
C SER A 320 -34.80 -10.92 23.89
N ALA A 321 -35.09 -10.73 25.17
CA ALA A 321 -34.08 -10.75 26.23
C ALA A 321 -33.53 -12.17 26.54
N GLY A 322 -33.90 -13.21 25.78
CA GLY A 322 -33.40 -14.57 25.96
C GLY A 322 -31.99 -14.81 25.38
N GLU A 323 -31.48 -13.94 24.52
CA GLU A 323 -30.15 -14.04 23.90
C GLU A 323 -29.08 -13.15 24.56
N ARG A 324 -29.14 -12.99 25.90
CA ARG A 324 -28.29 -12.04 26.65
C ARG A 324 -26.83 -12.50 26.77
N ALA A 325 -25.91 -11.65 26.29
CA ALA A 325 -24.50 -11.62 26.63
C ALA A 325 -24.28 -10.73 27.87
N GLY A 326 -24.55 -11.24 29.08
CA GLY A 326 -24.48 -10.43 30.30
C GLY A 326 -23.22 -9.55 30.40
N ALA A 327 -23.35 -8.31 30.88
CA ALA A 327 -22.35 -7.23 30.73
C ALA A 327 -20.88 -7.61 31.02
N ARG A 328 -20.62 -8.47 32.03
CA ARG A 328 -19.27 -8.97 32.31
C ARG A 328 -18.65 -9.73 31.14
N ARG A 329 -19.46 -10.51 30.42
CA ARG A 329 -19.05 -11.22 29.21
C ARG A 329 -18.68 -10.22 28.11
N ALA A 330 -19.50 -9.19 27.89
CA ALA A 330 -19.21 -8.14 26.92
C ALA A 330 -17.84 -7.50 27.16
N SER A 331 -17.51 -7.14 28.40
CA SER A 331 -16.17 -6.62 28.74
C SER A 331 -15.05 -7.61 28.44
N GLY A 332 -15.24 -8.90 28.77
CA GLY A 332 -14.27 -9.95 28.44
C GLY A 332 -14.05 -10.09 26.93
N VAL A 333 -15.12 -10.01 26.12
CA VAL A 333 -15.02 -10.02 24.66
C VAL A 333 -14.30 -8.79 24.15
N THR A 334 -14.59 -7.60 24.68
CA THR A 334 -13.88 -6.36 24.31
C THR A 334 -12.38 -6.49 24.56
N VAL A 335 -11.97 -6.94 25.75
CA VAL A 335 -10.53 -7.09 26.08
C VAL A 335 -9.87 -8.13 25.19
N PHE A 336 -10.49 -9.30 24.98
CA PHE A 336 -9.99 -10.30 24.05
C PHE A 336 -9.78 -9.72 22.64
N ALA A 337 -10.79 -9.03 22.13
CA ALA A 337 -10.79 -8.48 20.78
C ALA A 337 -9.79 -7.32 20.60
N LEU A 338 -9.62 -6.46 21.61
CA LEU A 338 -8.60 -5.41 21.60
C LEU A 338 -7.19 -6.01 21.56
N VAL A 339 -6.90 -7.00 22.42
CA VAL A 339 -5.58 -7.65 22.45
C VAL A 339 -5.31 -8.40 21.15
N ALA A 340 -6.32 -9.08 20.59
CA ALA A 340 -6.16 -9.77 19.30
C ALA A 340 -5.92 -8.78 18.15
N GLY A 341 -6.68 -7.68 18.10
CA GLY A 341 -6.55 -6.63 17.09
C GLY A 341 -5.20 -5.93 17.14
N VAL A 342 -4.76 -5.50 18.32
CA VAL A 342 -3.43 -4.91 18.53
C VAL A 342 -2.32 -5.92 18.25
N GLY A 343 -2.50 -7.17 18.69
CA GLY A 343 -1.56 -8.25 18.46
C GLY A 343 -1.28 -8.49 16.99
N CYS A 344 -2.27 -8.34 16.11
CA CYS A 344 -2.09 -8.45 14.66
C CYS A 344 -1.12 -7.41 14.08
N PHE A 345 -0.80 -6.32 14.78
CA PHE A 345 0.23 -5.38 14.35
C PHE A 345 1.64 -5.75 14.82
N ALA A 346 1.79 -6.73 15.72
CA ALA A 346 3.09 -7.10 16.26
C ALA A 346 4.11 -7.51 15.18
N PRO A 347 3.77 -8.31 14.15
CA PRO A 347 4.73 -8.63 13.09
C PRO A 347 5.24 -7.41 12.32
N ILE A 348 4.39 -6.39 12.12
CA ILE A 348 4.77 -5.13 11.45
C ILE A 348 5.71 -4.33 12.35
N LEU A 349 5.40 -4.21 13.65
CA LEU A 349 6.22 -3.47 14.62
C LEU A 349 7.61 -4.09 14.83
N LEU A 350 7.78 -5.37 14.52
CA LEU A 350 9.05 -6.09 14.62
C LEU A 350 9.87 -6.06 13.32
N ALA A 351 9.32 -5.49 12.24
CA ALA A 351 10.06 -5.24 11.00
C ALA A 351 10.64 -3.82 11.02
N SER A 352 11.82 -3.62 10.45
CA SER A 352 12.33 -2.27 10.20
C SER A 352 11.82 -1.74 8.84
N GLY A 353 11.70 -0.41 8.71
CA GLY A 353 11.39 0.22 7.42
C GLY A 353 10.03 -0.12 6.80
N TRP A 354 9.06 -0.58 7.58
CA TRP A 354 7.72 -0.89 7.05
C TRP A 354 6.96 0.39 6.67
N THR A 355 6.12 0.26 5.65
CA THR A 355 5.09 1.25 5.29
C THR A 355 3.71 0.68 5.63
N LEU A 356 2.80 1.49 6.16
CA LEU A 356 1.45 1.03 6.44
C LEU A 356 0.62 1.03 5.15
N GLU A 357 0.27 -0.15 4.68
CA GLU A 357 -0.63 -0.34 3.55
C GLU A 357 -2.06 -0.68 4.00
N LEU A 358 -3.05 -0.41 3.14
CA LEU A 358 -4.47 -0.67 3.42
C LEU A 358 -4.73 -2.13 3.79
N ARG A 359 -4.10 -3.07 3.06
CA ARG A 359 -4.24 -4.52 3.30
C ARG A 359 -3.85 -4.93 4.74
N TYR A 360 -2.97 -4.19 5.40
CA TYR A 360 -2.55 -4.49 6.78
C TYR A 360 -3.63 -4.19 7.83
N LEU A 361 -4.70 -3.50 7.48
CA LEU A 361 -5.82 -3.28 8.39
C LEU A 361 -6.82 -4.43 8.41
N HIS A 362 -6.72 -5.40 7.50
CA HIS A 362 -7.71 -6.46 7.35
C HIS A 362 -7.84 -7.35 8.59
N ALA A 363 -6.77 -8.02 9.03
CA ALA A 363 -6.84 -8.88 10.22
C ALA A 363 -7.16 -8.11 11.53
N PRO A 364 -6.49 -6.97 11.85
CA PRO A 364 -6.79 -6.20 13.06
C PRO A 364 -8.26 -5.76 13.16
N SER A 365 -8.82 -5.23 12.07
CA SER A 365 -10.19 -4.70 12.06
C SER A 365 -11.26 -5.77 12.30
N ALA A 366 -11.01 -7.05 11.97
CA ALA A 366 -11.91 -8.16 12.32
C ALA A 366 -12.17 -8.22 13.83
N PHE A 367 -11.13 -8.02 14.63
CA PHE A 367 -11.22 -8.01 16.08
C PHE A 367 -11.69 -6.65 16.60
N LEU A 368 -11.20 -5.53 16.04
CA LEU A 368 -11.64 -4.20 16.46
C LEU A 368 -13.14 -3.97 16.24
N ALA A 369 -13.73 -4.53 15.17
CA ALA A 369 -15.18 -4.50 14.94
C ALA A 369 -15.95 -5.20 16.09
N MET A 370 -15.45 -6.34 16.59
CA MET A 370 -16.02 -6.98 17.78
C MET A 370 -15.82 -6.14 19.04
N ALA A 371 -14.64 -5.53 19.21
CA ALA A 371 -14.33 -4.67 20.35
C ALA A 371 -15.23 -3.42 20.40
N MET A 372 -15.62 -2.87 19.25
CA MET A 372 -16.56 -1.75 19.15
C MET A 372 -18.00 -2.15 19.50
N VAL A 373 -18.45 -3.32 19.04
CA VAL A 373 -19.86 -3.74 19.21
C VAL A 373 -20.13 -4.37 20.57
N ALA A 374 -19.16 -5.07 21.17
CA ALA A 374 -19.37 -5.77 22.43
C ALA A 374 -19.82 -4.85 23.58
N PRO A 375 -19.22 -3.67 23.83
CA PRO A 375 -19.66 -2.74 24.87
C PRO A 375 -21.08 -2.24 24.63
N LEU A 376 -21.42 -1.89 23.38
CA LEU A 376 -22.76 -1.43 22.99
C LEU A 376 -23.82 -2.49 23.27
N ALA A 377 -23.53 -3.76 22.94
CA ALA A 377 -24.40 -4.88 23.27
C ALA A 377 -24.57 -5.02 24.79
N GLY A 378 -23.48 -4.93 25.55
CA GLY A 378 -23.51 -4.99 27.02
C GLY A 378 -24.32 -3.86 27.66
N VAL A 379 -24.21 -2.63 27.17
CA VAL A 379 -24.97 -1.47 27.65
C VAL A 379 -26.46 -1.62 27.34
N LEU A 380 -26.82 -2.03 26.13
CA LEU A 380 -28.22 -2.26 25.75
C LEU A 380 -28.86 -3.37 26.60
N GLU A 381 -28.11 -4.42 26.90
CA GLU A 381 -28.57 -5.50 27.77
C GLU A 381 -28.73 -5.02 29.21
N TRP A 382 -27.73 -4.34 29.76
CA TRP A 382 -27.80 -3.75 31.10
C TRP A 382 -29.00 -2.80 31.24
N ALA A 383 -29.23 -1.93 30.25
CA ALA A 383 -30.37 -1.04 30.22
C ALA A 383 -31.70 -1.81 30.17
N SER A 384 -31.76 -2.91 29.41
CA SER A 384 -32.94 -3.78 29.34
C SER A 384 -33.30 -4.47 30.65
N GLU A 385 -32.33 -4.66 31.53
CA GLU A 385 -32.53 -5.28 32.85
C GLU A 385 -32.91 -4.26 33.92
N ARG A 386 -32.40 -3.03 33.85
CA ARG A 386 -32.57 -2.02 34.91
C ARG A 386 -33.59 -0.93 34.65
N VAL A 387 -33.80 -0.56 33.39
CA VAL A 387 -34.72 0.53 33.03
C VAL A 387 -36.12 -0.03 32.85
N ARG A 388 -37.08 0.40 33.68
CA ARG A 388 -38.50 -0.04 33.66
C ARG A 388 -39.29 0.40 32.40
N GLY A 389 -38.62 0.85 31.33
CA GLY A 389 -39.23 1.37 30.11
C GLY A 389 -38.81 0.59 28.87
N ALA A 390 -39.67 -0.31 28.39
CA ALA A 390 -39.44 -1.05 27.14
C ALA A 390 -39.22 -0.13 25.91
N GLY A 391 -39.78 1.09 25.95
CA GLY A 391 -39.64 2.09 24.90
C GLY A 391 -38.20 2.60 24.72
N ALA A 392 -37.51 2.96 25.81
CA ALA A 392 -36.14 3.50 25.75
C ALA A 392 -35.14 2.45 25.21
N VAL A 393 -35.26 1.21 25.65
CA VAL A 393 -34.43 0.09 25.16
C VAL A 393 -34.70 -0.18 23.68
N ARG A 394 -35.97 -0.14 23.26
CA ARG A 394 -36.36 -0.28 21.86
C ARG A 394 -35.76 0.85 21.02
N ALA A 395 -35.84 2.10 21.47
CA ALA A 395 -35.26 3.25 20.79
C ALA A 395 -33.73 3.10 20.66
N GLY A 396 -33.03 2.73 21.74
CA GLY A 396 -31.58 2.48 21.70
C GLY A 396 -31.19 1.39 20.70
N ARG A 397 -32.00 0.32 20.59
CA ARG A 397 -31.79 -0.74 19.58
C ARG A 397 -31.99 -0.25 18.15
N VAL A 398 -33.01 0.58 17.90
CA VAL A 398 -33.21 1.22 16.58
C VAL A 398 -31.99 2.07 16.23
N VAL A 399 -31.54 2.92 17.17
CA VAL A 399 -30.37 3.80 16.96
C VAL A 399 -29.14 2.98 16.60
N VAL A 400 -28.81 1.94 17.36
CA VAL A 400 -27.66 1.06 17.04
C VAL A 400 -27.83 0.38 15.68
N ALA A 401 -29.02 -0.13 15.36
CA ALA A 401 -29.27 -0.77 14.08
C ALA A 401 -29.09 0.21 12.90
N MET A 402 -29.58 1.44 13.04
CA MET A 402 -29.45 2.50 12.04
C MET A 402 -28.01 2.98 11.89
N LEU A 403 -27.25 3.10 12.98
CA LEU A 403 -25.82 3.45 12.94
C LEU A 403 -25.00 2.39 12.21
N VAL A 404 -25.24 1.11 12.49
CA VAL A 404 -24.58 -0.01 11.79
C VAL A 404 -24.97 -0.01 10.31
N MET A 405 -26.24 0.27 9.99
CA MET A 405 -26.69 0.38 8.59
C MET A 405 -26.06 1.57 7.86
N ALA A 406 -25.96 2.73 8.50
CA ALA A 406 -25.34 3.92 7.92
C ALA A 406 -23.83 3.72 7.71
N ALA A 407 -23.13 3.17 8.70
CA ALA A 407 -21.72 2.81 8.58
C ALA A 407 -21.51 1.75 7.50
N GLY A 408 -22.39 0.75 7.43
CA GLY A 408 -22.40 -0.29 6.40
C GLY A 408 -22.55 0.28 4.99
N LEU A 409 -23.56 1.15 4.79
CA LEU A 409 -23.80 1.79 3.50
C LEU A 409 -22.66 2.70 3.08
N GLY A 410 -22.19 3.57 3.99
CA GLY A 410 -21.07 4.47 3.71
C GLY A 410 -19.79 3.69 3.38
N GLY A 411 -19.51 2.65 4.15
CA GLY A 411 -18.38 1.75 3.92
C GLY A 411 -18.45 1.01 2.58
N SER A 412 -19.60 0.41 2.24
CA SER A 412 -19.81 -0.25 0.95
C SER A 412 -19.71 0.71 -0.24
N LEU A 413 -20.21 1.94 -0.12
CA LEU A 413 -20.05 2.95 -1.18
C LEU A 413 -18.59 3.35 -1.36
N LEU A 414 -17.83 3.52 -0.29
CA LEU A 414 -16.40 3.79 -0.36
C LEU A 414 -15.64 2.61 -1.00
N GLN A 415 -15.95 1.35 -0.62
CA GLN A 415 -15.40 0.15 -1.28
C GLN A 415 -15.72 0.13 -2.79
N LEU A 416 -16.95 0.46 -3.19
CA LEU A 416 -17.32 0.61 -4.60
C LEU A 416 -16.44 1.66 -5.31
N GLY A 417 -16.08 2.74 -4.62
CA GLY A 417 -15.11 3.72 -5.10
C GLY A 417 -13.73 3.15 -5.36
N TYR A 418 -13.17 2.39 -4.42
CA TYR A 418 -11.90 1.69 -4.63
C TYR A 418 -11.99 0.69 -5.79
N ALA A 419 -13.06 -0.12 -5.86
CA ALA A 419 -13.28 -1.05 -6.96
C ALA A 419 -13.33 -0.33 -8.32
N GLY A 420 -13.98 0.84 -8.39
CA GLY A 420 -13.99 1.71 -9.56
C GLY A 420 -12.60 2.19 -9.96
N ALA A 421 -11.78 2.58 -8.99
CA ALA A 421 -10.40 3.00 -9.21
C ALA A 421 -9.49 1.88 -9.71
N PHE A 422 -9.57 0.67 -9.13
CA PHE A 422 -8.87 -0.52 -9.66
C PHE A 422 -9.22 -0.77 -11.13
N ARG A 423 -10.52 -0.76 -11.44
CA ARG A 423 -11.01 -0.96 -12.81
C ARG A 423 -10.51 0.14 -13.76
N GLU A 424 -10.57 1.39 -13.34
CA GLU A 424 -10.12 2.52 -14.17
C GLU A 424 -8.62 2.45 -14.44
N ARG A 425 -7.82 2.13 -13.41
CA ARG A 425 -6.36 1.94 -13.56
C ARG A 425 -6.04 0.82 -14.54
N TRP A 426 -6.68 -0.34 -14.41
CA TRP A 426 -6.45 -1.46 -15.33
C TRP A 426 -6.82 -1.10 -16.78
N VAL A 427 -8.00 -0.49 -17.00
CA VAL A 427 -8.41 -0.05 -18.34
C VAL A 427 -7.40 0.93 -18.94
N ARG A 428 -6.84 1.83 -18.12
CA ARG A 428 -5.83 2.80 -18.55
C ARG A 428 -4.51 2.11 -18.88
N ASP A 429 -4.02 1.19 -18.05
CA ASP A 429 -2.80 0.42 -18.34
C ASP A 429 -2.93 -0.39 -19.64
N GLN A 430 -4.10 -0.99 -19.91
CA GLN A 430 -4.36 -1.71 -21.16
C GLN A 430 -4.38 -0.77 -22.39
N ALA A 431 -4.93 0.44 -22.23
CA ALA A 431 -4.93 1.45 -23.29
C ALA A 431 -3.51 1.96 -23.60
N GLU A 432 -2.71 2.20 -22.57
CA GLU A 432 -1.30 2.60 -22.65
C GLU A 432 -0.45 1.53 -23.32
N VAL A 433 -0.56 0.26 -22.90
CA VAL A 433 0.19 -0.84 -23.54
C VAL A 433 -0.23 -1.00 -25.00
N SER A 434 -1.52 -0.84 -25.32
CA SER A 434 -2.01 -0.89 -26.69
C SER A 434 -1.47 0.27 -27.53
N ALA A 435 -1.35 1.47 -26.95
CA ALA A 435 -0.74 2.62 -27.61
C ALA A 435 0.77 2.42 -27.83
N LEU A 436 1.47 1.81 -26.88
CA LEU A 436 2.87 1.43 -27.03
C LEU A 436 3.06 0.43 -28.18
N VAL A 437 2.23 -0.62 -28.25
CA VAL A 437 2.26 -1.60 -29.35
C VAL A 437 2.01 -0.93 -30.71
N ARG A 438 1.12 0.06 -30.79
CA ARG A 438 0.91 0.82 -32.03
C ARG A 438 2.09 1.72 -32.39
N ALA A 439 2.76 2.30 -31.39
CA ALA A 439 3.88 3.21 -31.59
C ALA A 439 5.19 2.46 -31.94
N ALA A 440 5.36 1.22 -31.48
CA ALA A 440 6.51 0.36 -31.75
C ALA A 440 6.08 -1.07 -32.15
N PRO A 441 5.36 -1.28 -33.27
CA PRO A 441 4.70 -2.55 -33.59
C PRO A 441 5.62 -3.73 -33.87
N SER A 442 6.91 -3.49 -34.11
CA SER A 442 7.89 -4.52 -34.45
C SER A 442 9.24 -4.20 -33.82
N PRO A 443 9.34 -4.26 -32.47
CA PRO A 443 10.58 -3.97 -31.78
C PRO A 443 11.63 -5.03 -32.14
N SER A 444 12.91 -4.67 -32.10
CA SER A 444 14.01 -5.60 -32.39
C SER A 444 13.99 -6.82 -31.44
N PRO A 445 14.68 -7.93 -31.78
CA PRO A 445 14.99 -8.97 -30.82
C PRO A 445 15.70 -8.41 -29.58
N ASP A 446 15.39 -8.95 -28.41
CA ASP A 446 15.93 -8.51 -27.11
C ASP A 446 15.66 -7.03 -26.79
N ALA A 447 14.54 -6.47 -27.28
CA ALA A 447 14.23 -5.06 -27.08
C ALA A 447 13.93 -4.75 -25.61
N PHE A 448 14.45 -3.61 -25.14
CA PHE A 448 14.22 -3.10 -23.80
C PHE A 448 13.44 -1.79 -23.86
N PHE A 449 12.18 -1.83 -23.42
CA PHE A 449 11.30 -0.67 -23.36
C PHE A 449 11.63 0.18 -22.12
N LEU A 450 12.14 1.39 -22.33
CA LEU A 450 12.52 2.29 -21.23
C LEU A 450 11.47 3.40 -21.08
N PRO A 451 10.59 3.34 -20.06
CA PRO A 451 9.68 4.45 -19.77
C PRO A 451 10.49 5.64 -19.23
N VAL A 452 10.62 6.69 -20.03
CA VAL A 452 11.35 7.91 -19.66
C VAL A 452 10.47 8.84 -18.82
N PHE A 453 9.15 8.81 -19.08
CA PHE A 453 8.17 9.65 -18.42
C PHE A 453 6.77 9.04 -18.55
N VAL A 454 5.99 9.04 -17.46
CA VAL A 454 4.59 8.59 -17.47
C VAL A 454 3.76 9.61 -16.69
N ALA A 455 2.97 10.41 -17.40
CA ALA A 455 2.11 11.44 -16.81
C ALA A 455 0.77 10.89 -16.28
N THR A 456 0.47 9.63 -16.56
CA THR A 456 -0.82 9.01 -16.23
C THR A 456 -0.85 8.33 -14.86
N GLU A 457 0.07 8.65 -13.95
CA GLU A 457 0.11 8.05 -12.61
C GLU A 457 -1.23 8.24 -11.86
N GLY A 458 -1.63 7.21 -11.10
CA GLY A 458 -2.89 7.19 -10.36
C GLY A 458 -4.15 7.04 -11.22
N VAL A 459 -5.30 7.45 -10.67
CA VAL A 459 -6.64 7.26 -11.28
C VAL A 459 -7.37 8.55 -11.63
N GLY A 460 -6.93 9.72 -11.16
CA GLY A 460 -7.63 10.99 -11.40
C GLY A 460 -7.08 11.82 -12.57
N ARG A 461 -7.93 12.73 -13.08
CA ARG A 461 -7.55 13.84 -13.96
C ARG A 461 -7.54 15.19 -13.22
N GLU A 462 -7.90 15.19 -11.94
CA GLU A 462 -8.16 16.40 -11.15
C GLU A 462 -6.90 16.99 -10.49
N GLY A 463 -5.73 16.80 -11.09
CA GLY A 463 -4.51 17.52 -10.72
C GLY A 463 -4.04 17.30 -9.28
N GLY A 464 -4.14 16.07 -8.75
CA GLY A 464 -3.57 15.73 -7.45
C GLY A 464 -4.42 16.14 -6.24
N ARG A 465 -5.68 16.56 -6.43
CA ARG A 465 -6.60 16.90 -5.32
C ARG A 465 -6.70 15.79 -4.26
N TRP A 466 -6.57 14.53 -4.67
CA TRP A 466 -6.57 13.36 -3.80
C TRP A 466 -5.30 12.54 -3.98
N SER A 467 -4.14 13.20 -3.96
CA SER A 467 -2.84 12.60 -4.30
C SER A 467 -2.55 11.27 -3.60
N ARG A 468 -2.87 11.10 -2.30
CA ARG A 468 -2.67 9.81 -1.61
C ARG A 468 -3.58 8.70 -2.12
N PHE A 469 -4.88 8.97 -2.29
CA PHE A 469 -5.81 8.01 -2.86
C PHE A 469 -5.37 7.62 -4.27
N GLU A 470 -5.00 8.60 -5.11
CA GLU A 470 -4.54 8.37 -6.48
C GLU A 470 -3.23 7.56 -6.51
N ALA A 471 -2.26 7.88 -5.65
CA ALA A 471 -0.98 7.18 -5.51
C ALA A 471 -1.15 5.72 -5.04
N SER A 472 -2.26 5.39 -4.37
CA SER A 472 -2.58 4.00 -3.99
C SER A 472 -2.90 3.10 -5.18
N PHE A 473 -3.13 3.66 -6.37
CA PHE A 473 -3.37 2.93 -7.63
C PHE A 473 -2.25 3.20 -8.64
N MET A 474 -1.05 2.78 -8.28
CA MET A 474 0.12 2.89 -9.14
C MET A 474 -0.10 2.22 -10.50
N SER A 475 0.49 2.83 -11.53
CA SER A 475 0.52 2.25 -12.87
C SER A 475 1.41 1.02 -12.91
N VAL A 476 1.12 0.08 -13.82
CA VAL A 476 2.00 -1.06 -14.13
C VAL A 476 3.43 -0.62 -14.49
N TRP A 477 3.60 0.60 -15.03
CA TRP A 477 4.89 1.17 -15.37
C TRP A 477 5.71 1.64 -14.16
N ALA A 478 5.11 1.79 -12.98
CA ALA A 478 5.80 2.25 -11.77
C ALA A 478 6.54 1.13 -11.02
N VAL A 479 6.32 -0.13 -11.41
CA VAL A 479 6.87 -1.31 -10.75
C VAL A 479 7.71 -2.16 -11.70
N ASN A 480 8.89 -2.56 -11.24
CA ASN A 480 9.86 -3.29 -12.05
C ASN A 480 9.48 -4.76 -12.34
N TRP A 481 8.51 -5.31 -11.61
CA TRP A 481 7.97 -6.66 -11.86
C TRP A 481 6.73 -6.65 -12.76
N GLY A 482 5.92 -5.57 -12.76
CA GLY A 482 4.70 -5.51 -13.58
C GLY A 482 4.98 -5.15 -15.05
N ALA A 483 5.80 -4.12 -15.28
CA ALA A 483 6.06 -3.59 -16.63
C ALA A 483 6.65 -4.61 -17.62
N PRO A 484 7.65 -5.45 -17.27
CA PRO A 484 8.16 -6.46 -18.20
C PRO A 484 7.07 -7.44 -18.65
N ASN A 485 6.29 -7.95 -17.70
CA ASN A 485 5.30 -8.99 -17.95
C ASN A 485 4.14 -8.47 -18.82
N ILE A 486 3.63 -7.26 -18.57
CA ILE A 486 2.56 -6.70 -19.42
C ILE A 486 3.04 -6.46 -20.85
N VAL A 487 4.29 -6.02 -21.04
CA VAL A 487 4.89 -5.81 -22.37
C VAL A 487 5.07 -7.14 -23.10
N GLN A 488 5.61 -8.16 -22.43
CA GLN A 488 5.76 -9.50 -23.00
C GLN A 488 4.42 -10.07 -23.47
N GLN A 489 3.37 -9.96 -22.65
CA GLN A 489 2.02 -10.40 -22.98
C GLN A 489 1.41 -9.62 -24.15
N ALA A 490 1.62 -8.29 -24.19
CA ALA A 490 1.11 -7.43 -25.26
C ALA A 490 1.76 -7.75 -26.62
N TYR A 491 3.07 -8.01 -26.65
CA TYR A 491 3.80 -8.37 -27.87
C TYR A 491 3.78 -9.87 -28.18
N ARG A 492 3.29 -10.70 -27.25
CA ARG A 492 3.37 -12.18 -27.30
C ARG A 492 4.79 -12.68 -27.54
N ARG A 493 5.74 -12.12 -26.79
CA ARG A 493 7.19 -12.35 -26.94
C ARG A 493 7.84 -12.48 -25.56
N ARG A 494 8.84 -13.34 -25.47
CA ARG A 494 9.68 -13.54 -24.28
C ARG A 494 10.93 -12.67 -24.30
N ASP A 495 11.49 -12.51 -25.50
CA ASP A 495 12.68 -11.72 -25.79
C ASP A 495 12.45 -10.20 -25.79
N VAL A 496 11.41 -9.70 -25.15
CA VAL A 496 11.22 -8.28 -24.91
C VAL A 496 11.08 -8.05 -23.41
N SER A 497 11.53 -6.89 -22.94
CA SER A 497 11.44 -6.53 -21.53
C SER A 497 11.20 -5.04 -21.38
N ALA A 498 10.88 -4.59 -20.17
CA ALA A 498 10.64 -3.19 -19.90
C ALA A 498 11.31 -2.77 -18.58
N GLY A 499 11.73 -1.52 -18.51
CA GLY A 499 12.03 -0.85 -17.27
C GLY A 499 10.75 -0.35 -16.58
N TRP A 500 10.94 0.43 -15.54
CA TRP A 500 9.88 1.12 -14.81
C TRP A 500 10.19 2.61 -14.75
N VAL A 501 9.18 3.40 -14.43
CA VAL A 501 9.32 4.83 -14.18
C VAL A 501 10.04 5.00 -12.86
N TRP A 502 11.06 5.84 -12.84
CA TRP A 502 11.73 6.17 -11.60
C TRP A 502 10.75 6.88 -10.64
N SER A 503 10.58 6.32 -9.45
CA SER A 503 9.92 6.98 -8.32
C SER A 503 10.95 7.34 -7.25
N PRO A 504 10.79 8.49 -6.55
CA PRO A 504 11.68 8.85 -5.45
C PRO A 504 11.78 7.73 -4.41
N GLY A 505 13.00 7.33 -4.05
CA GLY A 505 13.27 6.24 -3.12
C GLY A 505 13.34 4.85 -3.78
N ALA A 506 12.90 4.69 -5.03
CA ALA A 506 13.14 3.49 -5.81
C ALA A 506 14.50 3.55 -6.54
N GLU A 507 15.04 2.39 -6.86
CA GLU A 507 16.21 2.26 -7.71
C GLU A 507 15.91 2.86 -9.09
N SER A 508 16.87 3.62 -9.64
CA SER A 508 16.76 4.17 -10.99
C SER A 508 16.61 3.02 -12.00
N PRO A 509 15.67 3.10 -12.96
CA PRO A 509 15.58 2.14 -14.06
C PRO A 509 16.83 2.18 -14.96
N VAL A 510 17.66 3.23 -14.81
CA VAL A 510 18.95 3.40 -15.46
C VAL A 510 20.02 3.61 -14.40
N LEU A 511 20.88 2.61 -14.20
CA LEU A 511 22.02 2.67 -13.28
C LEU A 511 23.17 3.52 -13.84
N SER A 512 23.40 3.43 -15.15
CA SER A 512 24.37 4.25 -15.87
C SER A 512 24.06 4.22 -17.37
N ALA A 513 24.56 5.19 -18.12
CA ALA A 513 24.39 5.23 -19.58
C ALA A 513 25.71 5.59 -20.27
N GLU A 514 25.94 4.98 -21.42
CA GLU A 514 27.01 5.28 -22.34
C GLU A 514 26.43 5.58 -23.73
N ALA A 515 27.23 6.16 -24.62
CA ALA A 515 26.82 6.42 -26.00
C ALA A 515 26.26 5.18 -26.72
N SER A 516 26.74 3.98 -26.45
CA SER A 516 26.32 2.78 -27.18
C SER A 516 25.36 1.87 -26.40
N ARG A 517 25.11 2.12 -25.10
CA ARG A 517 24.38 1.21 -24.22
C ARG A 517 23.88 1.87 -22.94
N VAL A 518 22.84 1.30 -22.35
CA VAL A 518 22.26 1.71 -21.07
C VAL A 518 22.37 0.54 -20.10
N ARG A 519 22.83 0.81 -18.88
CA ARG A 519 22.86 -0.16 -17.78
C ARG A 519 21.56 -0.04 -17.00
N VAL A 520 20.80 -1.11 -16.94
CA VAL A 520 19.52 -1.20 -16.23
C VAL A 520 19.64 -2.19 -15.07
N PRO A 521 18.89 -2.05 -13.97
CA PRO A 521 18.96 -3.01 -12.89
C PRO A 521 18.38 -4.37 -13.31
N THR A 522 18.94 -5.45 -12.76
CA THR A 522 18.47 -6.84 -12.97
C THR A 522 17.67 -7.36 -11.78
N SER A 523 17.23 -6.45 -10.90
CA SER A 523 16.74 -6.75 -9.55
C SER A 523 15.43 -7.55 -9.53
N PHE A 524 14.70 -7.65 -10.64
CA PHE A 524 13.57 -8.56 -10.82
C PHE A 524 13.66 -9.30 -12.16
N ARG A 525 12.95 -10.44 -12.25
CA ARG A 525 12.94 -11.49 -13.30
C ARG A 525 12.80 -10.98 -14.74
N THR A 526 13.76 -10.19 -15.18
CA THR A 526 14.01 -9.96 -16.57
C THR A 526 14.64 -11.25 -17.08
N GLU A 527 14.07 -11.86 -18.12
CA GLU A 527 14.73 -12.97 -18.84
C GLU A 527 16.11 -12.55 -19.39
N LEU A 528 16.41 -11.25 -19.35
CA LEU A 528 17.71 -10.62 -19.57
C LEU A 528 18.71 -10.81 -18.41
N GLN A 529 18.38 -11.57 -17.36
CA GLN A 529 19.36 -11.89 -16.32
C GLN A 529 20.59 -12.56 -16.96
N PRO A 530 21.81 -12.08 -16.67
CA PRO A 530 23.01 -12.75 -17.15
C PRO A 530 22.99 -14.20 -16.67
N ALA A 531 23.42 -15.12 -17.53
CA ALA A 531 23.51 -16.56 -17.22
C ALA A 531 24.39 -16.87 -15.98
N ASP A 532 25.11 -15.87 -15.48
CA ASP A 532 25.95 -15.92 -14.29
C ASP A 532 25.24 -15.28 -13.07
N PRO A 533 24.72 -16.08 -12.13
CA PRO A 533 24.06 -15.62 -10.91
C PRO A 533 24.99 -14.83 -9.97
N SER A 534 26.32 -14.95 -10.12
CA SER A 534 27.30 -14.23 -9.28
C SER A 534 27.30 -12.71 -9.52
N ARG A 535 26.66 -12.25 -10.61
CA ARG A 535 26.55 -10.84 -10.99
C ARG A 535 25.26 -10.15 -10.52
N LYS A 536 24.53 -10.70 -9.54
CA LYS A 536 23.38 -10.01 -8.95
C LYS A 536 23.79 -8.61 -8.48
N GLY A 537 23.07 -7.58 -8.93
CA GLY A 537 23.38 -6.17 -8.65
C GLY A 537 24.32 -5.48 -9.65
N ALA A 538 24.97 -6.22 -10.56
CA ALA A 538 25.80 -5.61 -11.60
C ALA A 538 24.98 -4.91 -12.69
N GLY A 539 23.66 -5.10 -12.75
CA GLY A 539 22.81 -4.60 -13.83
C GLY A 539 23.06 -5.28 -15.18
N TYR A 540 22.19 -5.01 -16.15
CA TYR A 540 22.25 -5.49 -17.52
C TYR A 540 22.58 -4.32 -18.45
N TRP A 541 23.55 -4.50 -19.35
CA TRP A 541 23.88 -3.51 -20.36
C TRP A 541 23.06 -3.77 -21.63
N ALA A 542 21.97 -3.02 -21.80
CA ALA A 542 21.18 -3.02 -23.02
C ALA A 542 21.86 -2.15 -24.09
N PRO A 543 22.25 -2.70 -25.26
CA PRO A 543 22.72 -1.89 -26.38
C PRO A 543 21.68 -0.85 -26.78
N MET A 544 22.09 0.38 -27.07
CA MET A 544 21.17 1.47 -27.44
C MET A 544 20.36 1.13 -28.71
N SER A 545 20.91 0.28 -29.58
CA SER A 545 20.23 -0.28 -30.73
C SER A 545 19.03 -1.16 -30.41
N ARG A 546 18.89 -1.61 -29.15
CA ARG A 546 17.78 -2.44 -28.63
C ARG A 546 16.89 -1.69 -27.64
N VAL A 547 17.26 -0.47 -27.23
CA VAL A 547 16.47 0.33 -26.30
C VAL A 547 15.35 1.04 -27.06
N VAL A 548 14.13 0.96 -26.54
CA VAL A 548 12.95 1.68 -27.04
C VAL A 548 12.52 2.67 -25.95
N PRO A 549 13.08 3.88 -25.93
CA PRO A 549 12.67 4.90 -24.97
C PRO A 549 11.28 5.43 -25.34
N PHE A 550 10.40 5.56 -24.36
CA PHE A 550 9.05 6.10 -24.60
C PHE A 550 8.57 6.99 -23.46
N SER A 551 7.62 7.87 -23.75
CA SER A 551 6.81 8.60 -22.77
C SER A 551 5.33 8.28 -22.92
N ILE A 552 4.60 8.40 -21.82
CA ILE A 552 3.14 8.39 -21.78
C ILE A 552 2.68 9.76 -21.33
N GLU A 553 1.94 10.45 -22.19
CA GLU A 553 1.41 11.78 -21.92
C GLU A 553 0.12 11.70 -21.08
N SER A 554 -0.36 12.81 -20.53
CA SER A 554 -1.50 12.82 -19.59
C SER A 554 -2.83 12.34 -20.18
N ASP A 555 -2.95 12.33 -21.52
CA ASP A 555 -4.08 11.77 -22.25
C ASP A 555 -3.97 10.26 -22.52
N GLY A 556 -2.86 9.63 -22.09
CA GLY A 556 -2.53 8.22 -22.34
C GLY A 556 -1.91 7.96 -23.71
N SER A 557 -1.63 8.99 -24.51
CA SER A 557 -0.90 8.82 -25.75
C SER A 557 0.56 8.43 -25.48
N VAL A 558 1.09 7.54 -26.31
CA VAL A 558 2.45 7.03 -26.18
C VAL A 558 3.32 7.62 -27.28
N ARG A 559 4.44 8.23 -26.88
CA ARG A 559 5.47 8.73 -27.80
C ARG A 559 6.73 7.88 -27.64
N VAL A 560 7.20 7.31 -28.74
CA VAL A 560 8.50 6.62 -28.78
C VAL A 560 9.56 7.60 -29.25
N TRP A 561 10.66 7.67 -28.52
CA TRP A 561 11.76 8.62 -28.79
C TRP A 561 12.80 7.97 -29.71
N PRO A 562 13.23 8.66 -30.78
CA PRO A 562 14.14 8.08 -31.78
C PRO A 562 15.61 8.09 -31.34
N ALA A 563 15.94 8.79 -30.26
CA ALA A 563 17.30 8.90 -29.75
C ALA A 563 17.32 9.18 -28.24
N PHE A 564 18.42 8.81 -27.60
CA PHE A 564 18.72 9.10 -26.20
C PHE A 564 19.96 10.00 -26.13
N ALA A 565 19.96 11.00 -25.26
CA ALA A 565 21.12 11.85 -25.05
C ALA A 565 21.76 11.56 -23.68
N VAL A 566 23.04 11.22 -23.68
CA VAL A 566 23.85 11.11 -22.47
C VAL A 566 24.66 12.39 -22.33
N THR A 567 24.47 13.09 -21.21
CA THR A 567 25.33 14.20 -20.82
C THR A 567 26.33 13.69 -19.79
N TYR A 568 27.62 13.79 -20.09
CA TYR A 568 28.70 13.38 -19.21
C TYR A 568 29.04 14.48 -18.21
N ALA A 569 29.83 14.13 -17.17
CA ALA A 569 30.25 15.08 -16.14
C ALA A 569 31.00 16.30 -16.72
N ASP A 570 31.76 16.12 -17.79
CA ASP A 570 32.45 17.21 -18.50
C ASP A 570 31.50 18.11 -19.33
N GLY A 571 30.20 17.88 -19.27
CA GLY A 571 29.17 18.59 -20.02
C GLY A 571 29.10 18.20 -21.50
N SER A 572 29.95 17.27 -21.97
CA SER A 572 29.83 16.73 -23.31
C SER A 572 28.51 15.96 -23.43
N ARG A 573 27.86 16.11 -24.58
CA ARG A 573 26.56 15.50 -24.87
C ARG A 573 26.70 14.59 -26.07
N VAL A 574 26.45 13.30 -25.86
CA VAL A 574 26.39 12.33 -26.96
C VAL A 574 24.95 11.92 -27.18
N VAL A 575 24.46 12.15 -28.40
CA VAL A 575 23.13 11.73 -28.82
C VAL A 575 23.26 10.43 -29.58
N SER A 576 22.60 9.41 -29.08
CA SER A 576 22.67 8.05 -29.59
C SER A 576 21.34 7.66 -30.19
N PRO A 577 21.30 7.24 -31.47
CA PRO A 577 20.06 6.79 -32.08
C PRO A 577 19.55 5.52 -31.41
N CYS A 578 18.22 5.40 -31.32
CA CYS A 578 17.48 4.23 -30.83
C CYS A 578 16.69 3.62 -32.01
N PRO A 579 17.37 2.95 -32.96
CA PRO A 579 16.74 2.43 -34.18
C PRO A 579 15.65 1.38 -33.92
N ALA A 580 15.62 0.76 -32.73
CA ALA A 580 14.55 -0.13 -32.30
C ALA A 580 13.15 0.53 -32.24
N SER A 581 13.07 1.86 -32.35
CA SER A 581 11.81 2.60 -32.45
C SER A 581 11.04 2.40 -33.77
N GLY A 582 11.65 1.76 -34.79
CA GLY A 582 11.01 1.46 -36.08
C GLY A 582 11.03 2.63 -37.08
N ALA A 583 10.95 2.30 -38.37
CA ALA A 583 10.91 3.28 -39.47
C ALA A 583 9.54 3.97 -39.52
N GLY A 584 9.39 5.11 -38.83
CA GLY A 584 8.13 5.85 -38.78
C GLY A 584 7.98 6.83 -37.61
N SER A 585 8.91 6.82 -36.65
CA SER A 585 8.96 7.80 -35.57
C SER A 585 9.23 9.21 -36.10
N ARG A 586 8.17 10.03 -36.21
CA ARG A 586 8.29 11.44 -36.58
C ARG A 586 8.96 12.21 -35.44
N LEU A 587 10.07 12.86 -35.79
CA LEU A 587 10.81 13.76 -34.92
C LEU A 587 10.10 15.12 -34.89
N GLU A 588 8.94 15.20 -34.22
CA GLU A 588 8.44 16.52 -33.79
C GLU A 588 9.28 16.94 -32.59
N GLY A 589 10.31 17.72 -32.89
CA GLY A 589 11.30 18.18 -31.93
C GLY A 589 10.68 18.98 -30.80
N ARG A 590 10.47 18.33 -29.67
CA ARG A 590 10.81 18.84 -28.35
C ARG A 590 11.37 17.69 -27.52
N ALA A 591 12.70 17.53 -27.59
CA ALA A 591 13.40 16.99 -26.44
C ALA A 591 13.14 17.95 -25.28
N TYR A 592 12.55 17.50 -24.18
CA TYR A 592 12.69 18.24 -22.94
C TYR A 592 14.20 18.17 -22.57
N ALA A 593 15.00 19.21 -22.32
CA ALA A 593 14.74 20.61 -21.98
C ALA A 593 13.58 20.74 -20.98
N VAL A 594 13.94 20.87 -19.71
CA VAL A 594 13.16 21.40 -18.57
C VAL A 594 11.92 22.23 -19.01
N PRO A 595 10.76 22.16 -18.34
CA PRO A 595 9.55 22.90 -18.74
C PRO A 595 9.77 24.41 -18.86
N SER A 596 9.08 24.98 -19.84
CA SER A 596 9.26 26.34 -20.33
C SER A 596 8.46 27.43 -19.64
N GLY A 597 9.14 28.34 -18.95
CA GLY A 597 8.80 29.76 -18.85
C GLY A 597 10.05 30.62 -18.73
N ASP A 598 10.35 31.52 -19.67
CA ASP A 598 11.66 32.13 -20.05
C ASP A 598 12.81 32.45 -19.04
N TRP A 599 12.72 32.18 -17.73
CA TRP A 599 13.76 32.41 -16.73
C TRP A 599 14.71 31.21 -16.42
N TRP A 600 14.45 30.01 -16.94
CA TRP A 600 15.25 28.77 -16.70
C TRP A 600 16.38 28.56 -17.72
N ARG A 601 16.53 29.43 -18.73
CA ARG A 601 17.50 29.23 -19.81
C ARG A 601 18.95 29.55 -19.45
N SER A 602 19.23 30.16 -18.28
CA SER A 602 20.58 30.63 -17.93
C SER A 602 21.31 29.87 -16.83
N ALA A 603 20.71 28.90 -16.13
CA ALA A 603 21.50 28.10 -15.19
C ALA A 603 20.84 26.80 -14.71
N THR A 604 21.52 25.69 -14.95
CA THR A 604 21.28 24.45 -14.21
C THR A 604 22.65 23.81 -14.01
N LEU A 605 23.01 23.51 -12.76
CA LEU A 605 24.32 22.93 -12.42
C LEU A 605 24.43 21.53 -13.05
N ARG A 606 25.60 21.26 -13.63
CA ARG A 606 25.77 20.20 -14.63
C ARG A 606 26.03 18.81 -14.05
N ALA A 607 26.50 18.74 -12.81
CA ALA A 607 26.73 17.49 -12.10
C ALA A 607 26.64 17.76 -10.59
N ALA A 608 26.03 16.81 -9.87
CA ALA A 608 26.12 16.74 -8.42
C ALA A 608 26.92 15.47 -8.05
N GLN A 609 27.79 15.55 -7.05
CA GLN A 609 28.50 14.40 -6.47
C GLN A 609 28.21 14.35 -4.97
N TRP A 610 28.00 13.15 -4.44
CA TRP A 610 27.96 12.90 -3.00
C TRP A 610 29.36 13.08 -2.39
N SER A 611 29.45 13.15 -1.05
CA SER A 611 30.73 13.32 -0.35
C SER A 611 31.70 12.16 -0.57
N ASP A 612 31.21 10.96 -0.89
CA ASP A 612 31.99 9.79 -1.28
C ASP A 612 32.52 9.85 -2.74
N GLY A 613 32.22 10.92 -3.47
CA GLY A 613 32.60 11.13 -4.87
C GLY A 613 31.72 10.40 -5.89
N SER A 614 30.69 9.68 -5.44
CA SER A 614 29.74 9.02 -6.34
C SER A 614 28.77 10.03 -6.96
N PRO A 615 28.26 9.79 -8.19
CA PRO A 615 27.32 10.71 -8.83
C PRO A 615 26.03 10.84 -8.02
N ALA A 616 25.60 12.07 -7.76
CA ALA A 616 24.36 12.36 -7.08
C ALA A 616 23.20 12.43 -8.08
N THR A 617 22.19 11.61 -7.86
CA THR A 617 21.04 11.49 -8.75
C THR A 617 20.03 12.58 -8.42
N LEU A 618 19.83 13.53 -9.34
CA LEU A 618 18.81 14.57 -9.24
C LEU A 618 17.40 13.96 -9.25
N SER A 619 16.51 14.48 -8.42
CA SER A 619 15.14 13.98 -8.30
C SER A 619 14.19 14.66 -9.28
N ARG A 620 13.43 13.84 -10.02
CA ARG A 620 12.34 14.30 -10.88
C ARG A 620 10.99 14.06 -10.20
N ARG A 621 10.69 14.79 -9.13
CA ARG A 621 9.31 14.85 -8.59
C ARG A 621 8.55 15.96 -9.32
N PHE A 622 7.32 15.69 -9.74
CA PHE A 622 6.39 16.72 -10.28
C PHE A 622 5.37 17.21 -9.24
N GLU A 623 5.38 16.66 -8.03
CA GLU A 623 4.44 17.04 -6.97
C GLU A 623 5.04 18.13 -6.05
N ASP A 624 4.19 19.06 -5.63
CA ASP A 624 4.44 20.13 -4.64
C ASP A 624 5.43 21.25 -5.02
N GLY A 625 5.47 21.61 -6.31
CA GLY A 625 6.27 22.75 -6.77
C GLY A 625 7.78 22.56 -6.58
N VAL A 626 8.24 21.30 -6.55
CA VAL A 626 9.66 20.94 -6.43
C VAL A 626 10.32 21.00 -7.82
N PRO A 627 11.39 21.80 -8.02
CA PRO A 627 12.13 21.82 -9.28
C PRO A 627 12.69 20.44 -9.65
N LEU A 628 12.67 20.09 -10.95
CA LEU A 628 13.05 18.78 -11.52
C LEU A 628 14.54 18.39 -11.36
N ASP A 629 15.31 19.29 -10.79
CA ASP A 629 16.75 19.31 -10.59
C ASP A 629 17.09 19.56 -9.10
N SER A 630 16.14 19.30 -8.21
CA SER A 630 16.38 19.27 -6.78
C SER A 630 17.06 17.97 -6.37
N LEU A 631 18.07 18.06 -5.51
CA LEU A 631 18.71 16.93 -4.88
C LEU A 631 18.13 16.71 -3.49
N TRP A 632 17.90 15.45 -3.10
CA TRP A 632 17.49 15.13 -1.73
C TRP A 632 18.70 14.89 -0.86
N LEU A 633 19.00 15.81 0.06
CA LEU A 633 20.06 15.65 1.05
C LEU A 633 19.47 15.11 2.35
N HIS A 634 20.10 14.17 3.03
CA HIS A 634 19.64 13.66 4.32
C HIS A 634 20.82 13.33 5.24
N SER A 635 20.78 13.82 6.48
CA SER A 635 21.88 13.71 7.45
C SER A 635 21.96 12.41 8.28
N ALA A 636 21.05 11.44 8.10
CA ALA A 636 20.85 10.40 9.13
C ALA A 636 20.22 9.06 8.67
N TYR A 637 20.18 8.74 7.37
CA TYR A 637 19.89 7.35 7.01
C TYR A 637 21.13 6.50 7.30
N ALA A 638 21.09 5.66 8.34
CA ALA A 638 22.20 4.78 8.71
C ALA A 638 22.66 3.84 7.57
N ALA A 639 21.82 3.64 6.55
CA ALA A 639 22.14 2.87 5.35
C ALA A 639 22.84 3.69 4.24
N LEU A 640 22.85 5.03 4.33
CA LEU A 640 23.37 5.96 3.31
C LEU A 640 24.06 7.17 3.99
N PRO A 641 25.16 6.96 4.74
CA PRO A 641 25.81 8.00 5.54
C PRO A 641 26.38 9.17 4.73
N ASP A 642 26.54 9.03 3.42
CA ASP A 642 27.22 10.01 2.55
C ASP A 642 26.27 10.97 1.81
N ARG A 643 25.01 11.07 2.24
CA ARG A 643 23.97 11.91 1.59
C ARG A 643 23.65 13.20 2.33
N ASP A 644 24.44 13.58 3.33
CA ASP A 644 24.29 14.86 4.06
C ASP A 644 24.93 16.04 3.30
N GLU A 645 25.66 15.77 2.23
CA GLU A 645 26.43 16.74 1.48
C GLU A 645 26.39 16.43 -0.03
N ALA A 646 26.30 17.47 -0.85
CA ALA A 646 26.49 17.35 -2.28
C ALA A 646 27.28 18.51 -2.86
N THR A 647 28.14 18.20 -3.83
CA THR A 647 28.94 19.18 -4.56
C THR A 647 28.38 19.38 -5.95
N PHE A 648 28.12 20.63 -6.32
CA PHE A 648 27.58 21.06 -7.60
C PHE A 648 28.64 21.81 -8.42
N GLU A 649 28.78 21.49 -9.70
CA GLU A 649 29.72 22.18 -10.60
C GLU A 649 29.16 23.47 -11.18
N LEU A 650 29.87 24.57 -10.96
CA LEU A 650 29.51 25.90 -11.43
C LEU A 650 29.96 26.15 -12.88
N PRO A 651 29.10 26.74 -13.73
CA PRO A 651 29.54 27.31 -14.99
C PRO A 651 30.66 28.35 -14.79
N PRO A 652 31.65 28.42 -15.70
CA PRO A 652 32.66 29.46 -15.67
C PRO A 652 32.04 30.86 -15.65
N GLY A 653 32.54 31.73 -14.77
CA GLY A 653 32.03 33.10 -14.62
C GLY A 653 30.79 33.26 -13.73
N THR A 654 30.33 32.19 -13.08
CA THR A 654 29.29 32.29 -12.05
C THR A 654 29.74 33.19 -10.91
N ARG A 655 28.92 34.20 -10.57
CA ARG A 655 29.19 35.13 -9.46
C ARG A 655 28.21 35.01 -8.31
N ARG A 656 27.02 34.47 -8.58
CA ARG A 656 25.98 34.27 -7.59
C ARG A 656 25.35 32.89 -7.78
N VAL A 657 24.87 32.32 -6.70
CA VAL A 657 24.14 31.05 -6.72
C VAL A 657 22.89 31.19 -5.86
N ALA A 658 21.72 30.82 -6.40
CA ALA A 658 20.49 30.73 -5.64
C ALA A 658 20.27 29.27 -5.20
N ILE A 659 20.12 29.06 -3.91
CA ILE A 659 19.87 27.75 -3.29
C ILE A 659 18.46 27.77 -2.75
N ARG A 660 17.62 26.90 -3.29
CA ARG A 660 16.28 26.65 -2.77
C ARG A 660 16.33 25.41 -1.90
N ALA A 661 15.86 25.52 -0.67
CA ALA A 661 15.76 24.43 0.28
C ALA A 661 14.30 24.24 0.71
N LYS A 662 13.81 23.01 0.69
CA LYS A 662 12.48 22.64 1.21
C LYS A 662 12.59 21.35 2.02
N LEU A 663 12.03 21.35 3.22
CA LEU A 663 11.93 20.15 4.04
C LEU A 663 11.03 19.12 3.33
N ALA A 664 11.49 17.86 3.18
CA ALA A 664 10.72 16.83 2.49
C ALA A 664 9.44 16.43 3.25
N ASP A 665 9.45 16.52 4.59
CA ASP A 665 8.27 16.37 5.44
C ASP A 665 8.29 17.45 6.53
N ALA A 666 7.70 18.61 6.23
CA ALA A 666 7.66 19.76 7.14
C ALA A 666 6.98 19.46 8.49
N HIS A 667 6.21 18.37 8.60
CA HIS A 667 5.50 18.00 9.84
C HIS A 667 6.36 17.27 10.87
N ARG A 668 7.58 16.83 10.51
CA ARG A 668 8.45 16.03 11.39
C ARG A 668 9.63 16.78 11.97
N SER A 669 9.98 17.93 11.41
CA SER A 669 11.07 18.77 11.91
C SER A 669 10.47 20.00 12.59
N THR A 670 10.56 20.13 13.91
CA THR A 670 10.23 21.42 14.58
C THR A 670 11.39 22.40 14.52
N ASP A 671 12.61 21.89 14.39
CA ASP A 671 13.84 22.64 14.65
C ASP A 671 14.59 23.04 13.36
N GLY A 672 13.99 22.75 12.21
CA GLY A 672 14.58 23.03 10.90
C GLY A 672 15.87 22.24 10.63
N VAL A 673 16.58 22.65 9.59
CA VAL A 673 17.88 22.09 9.18
C VAL A 673 18.87 23.21 8.99
N VAL A 674 20.15 22.99 9.27
CA VAL A 674 21.19 23.97 8.96
C VAL A 674 21.70 23.72 7.55
N LEU A 675 21.61 24.73 6.71
CA LEU A 675 22.19 24.75 5.38
C LEU A 675 23.57 25.45 5.44
N ASP A 676 24.58 24.70 5.06
CA ASP A 676 25.97 25.14 4.95
C ASP A 676 26.39 25.09 3.49
N VAL A 677 27.04 26.15 3.00
CA VAL A 677 27.39 26.30 1.59
C VAL A 677 28.84 26.74 1.48
N PHE A 678 29.60 26.01 0.69
CA PHE A 678 31.02 26.22 0.45
C PHE A 678 31.27 26.48 -1.03
N ALA A 679 32.20 27.37 -1.33
CA ALA A 679 32.79 27.53 -2.65
C ALA A 679 34.11 26.79 -2.70
N GLU A 680 34.35 26.05 -3.77
CA GLU A 680 35.63 25.39 -4.02
C GLU A 680 36.18 25.86 -5.37
N GLY A 681 37.45 26.25 -5.40
CA GLY A 681 38.17 26.67 -6.60
C GLY A 681 39.52 25.98 -6.70
N ASP A 682 40.14 26.05 -7.89
CA ASP A 682 41.36 25.29 -8.20
C ASP A 682 42.59 25.69 -7.37
N ALA A 683 42.59 26.88 -6.76
CA ALA A 683 43.73 27.42 -6.01
C ALA A 683 43.42 27.77 -4.54
N ALA A 684 42.16 27.71 -4.11
CA ALA A 684 41.73 28.09 -2.77
C ALA A 684 40.97 26.92 -2.14
N GLY A 685 41.38 26.49 -0.95
CA GLY A 685 40.63 25.52 -0.15
C GLY A 685 39.18 25.99 0.07
N ALA A 686 38.28 25.05 0.38
CA ALA A 686 36.86 25.32 0.54
C ALA A 686 36.60 26.56 1.41
N ALA A 687 35.99 27.59 0.82
CA ALA A 687 35.65 28.83 1.49
C ALA A 687 34.16 28.82 1.85
N TRP A 688 33.84 29.14 3.09
CA TRP A 688 32.46 29.30 3.52
C TRP A 688 31.81 30.48 2.80
N ILE A 689 30.68 30.23 2.14
CA ILE A 689 29.84 31.28 1.54
C ILE A 689 28.59 31.51 2.37
N LEU A 690 28.03 30.43 2.93
CA LEU A 690 26.90 30.48 3.85
C LEU A 690 27.15 29.48 4.97
N ARG A 691 27.00 29.90 6.23
CA ARG A 691 27.21 29.02 7.39
C ARG A 691 26.06 29.17 8.36
N GLY A 692 25.54 28.04 8.85
CA GLY A 692 24.57 28.02 9.93
C GLY A 692 23.18 28.46 9.51
N ARG A 693 22.83 28.45 8.23
CA ARG A 693 21.55 29.00 7.77
C ARG A 693 20.42 28.02 8.04
N GLU A 694 19.66 28.29 9.08
CA GLU A 694 18.52 27.46 9.44
C GLU A 694 17.41 27.54 8.38
N VAL A 695 16.87 26.40 7.94
CA VAL A 695 15.69 26.29 7.08
C VAL A 695 14.60 25.68 7.95
N ARG A 696 13.65 26.51 8.37
CA ARG A 696 12.54 26.14 9.26
C ARG A 696 11.30 25.77 8.45
N PRO A 697 10.39 24.96 9.02
CA PRO A 697 9.09 24.67 8.42
C PRO A 697 8.28 25.93 8.08
N ASP A 698 8.42 26.98 8.90
CA ASP A 698 7.61 28.20 8.81
C ASP A 698 8.16 29.25 7.82
N ASP A 699 9.34 29.04 7.22
CA ASP A 699 9.99 30.01 6.31
C ASP A 699 9.33 30.11 4.92
N ALA A 700 8.15 29.51 4.76
CA ALA A 700 7.45 29.33 3.50
C ALA A 700 6.64 30.58 3.08
N HIS A 701 7.27 31.52 2.38
CA HIS A 701 6.50 32.39 1.47
C HIS A 701 6.32 31.67 0.12
N GLY A 702 5.06 31.40 -0.27
CA GLY A 702 4.71 30.97 -1.64
C GLY A 702 5.26 29.62 -2.11
N GLY A 703 4.93 28.51 -1.42
CA GLY A 703 5.16 27.14 -1.93
C GLY A 703 6.05 26.23 -1.08
N GLY A 704 6.50 26.68 0.10
CA GLY A 704 7.29 25.84 1.03
C GLY A 704 8.80 25.86 0.80
N TRP A 705 9.31 26.75 -0.06
CA TRP A 705 10.73 26.84 -0.41
C TRP A 705 11.39 28.06 0.24
N ARG A 706 12.51 27.84 0.92
CA ARG A 706 13.42 28.92 1.34
C ARG A 706 14.45 29.13 0.24
N VAL A 707 14.59 30.35 -0.26
CA VAL A 707 15.56 30.69 -1.31
C VAL A 707 16.65 31.59 -0.73
N GLU A 708 17.90 31.16 -0.84
CA GLU A 708 19.08 31.91 -0.41
C GLU A 708 19.94 32.20 -1.63
N VAL A 709 20.18 33.48 -1.93
CA VAL A 709 21.11 33.89 -2.99
C VAL A 709 22.43 34.26 -2.35
N VAL A 710 23.50 33.59 -2.77
CA VAL A 710 24.83 33.75 -2.18
C VAL A 710 25.85 34.15 -3.24
N ASP A 711 26.75 35.07 -2.90
CA ASP A 711 27.84 35.49 -3.78
C ASP A 711 28.96 34.44 -3.79
N VAL A 712 29.35 33.97 -4.96
CA VAL A 712 30.42 32.99 -5.12
C VAL A 712 31.73 33.71 -5.42
N PRO A 713 32.82 33.42 -4.68
CA PRO A 713 34.14 33.94 -4.97
C PRO A 713 34.56 33.73 -6.44
N SER A 714 35.23 34.72 -7.02
CA SER A 714 35.76 34.60 -8.38
C SER A 714 36.74 33.44 -8.48
N GLY A 715 36.53 32.55 -9.45
CA GLY A 715 37.39 31.37 -9.67
C GLY A 715 36.93 30.11 -8.95
N SER A 716 35.80 30.14 -8.23
CA SER A 716 35.15 28.92 -7.77
C SER A 716 34.58 28.14 -8.95
N ALA A 717 34.94 26.86 -9.03
CA ALA A 717 34.45 25.91 -10.02
C ALA A 717 33.31 25.05 -9.46
N ARG A 718 33.16 24.98 -8.13
CA ARG A 718 32.18 24.14 -7.45
C ARG A 718 31.54 24.85 -6.27
N VAL A 719 30.29 24.50 -5.98
CA VAL A 719 29.60 24.83 -4.74
C VAL A 719 29.20 23.56 -4.05
N ARG A 720 29.59 23.40 -2.79
CA ARG A 720 29.21 22.29 -1.95
C ARG A 720 28.12 22.73 -0.99
N VAL A 721 27.03 21.99 -0.96
CA VAL A 721 25.93 22.21 -0.03
C VAL A 721 25.90 21.06 0.94
N ARG A 722 26.00 21.38 2.22
CA ARG A 722 25.91 20.44 3.32
C ARG A 722 24.69 20.78 4.15
N ILE A 723 24.01 19.76 4.63
CA ILE A 723 22.96 19.91 5.63
C ILE A 723 23.44 19.37 6.98
N GLY A 724 23.26 20.18 8.00
CA GLY A 724 23.54 19.85 9.39
C GLY A 724 22.26 19.80 10.23
N ALA A 725 22.39 19.26 11.43
CA ALA A 725 21.32 19.34 12.42
C ALA A 725 21.04 20.82 12.79
N GLY A 726 19.77 21.12 13.05
CA GLY A 726 19.33 22.39 13.62
C GLY A 726 19.97 22.70 14.98
N ALA A 727 19.69 23.87 15.54
CA ALA A 727 20.28 24.33 16.81
C ALA A 727 20.03 23.38 18.01
N ALA A 728 18.98 22.56 17.93
CA ALA A 728 18.64 21.55 18.95
C ALA A 728 19.50 20.27 18.88
N GLY A 729 20.24 20.05 17.79
CA GLY A 729 21.12 18.89 17.62
C GLY A 729 20.40 17.55 17.40
N ASP A 730 19.08 17.54 17.27
CA ASP A 730 18.34 16.32 16.90
C ASP A 730 18.54 16.04 15.40
N VAL A 731 18.93 14.80 15.06
CA VAL A 731 19.41 14.42 13.71
C VAL A 731 18.33 13.64 12.94
N THR A 732 17.12 13.53 13.47
CA THR A 732 16.04 12.71 12.92
C THR A 732 15.18 13.43 11.87
N PHE A 733 15.80 14.00 10.82
CA PHE A 733 15.04 14.72 9.78
C PHE A 733 14.85 13.90 8.51
N ASP A 734 13.62 13.82 7.98
CA ASP A 734 13.40 13.47 6.58
C ASP A 734 14.00 14.57 5.70
N GLY A 735 14.84 14.18 4.73
CA GLY A 735 15.81 15.04 4.05
C GLY A 735 15.32 16.37 3.44
N VAL A 736 16.27 17.19 3.03
CA VAL A 736 16.07 18.51 2.44
C VAL A 736 16.17 18.40 0.92
N TRP A 737 15.15 18.88 0.22
CA TRP A 737 15.27 19.13 -1.20
C TRP A 737 16.10 20.39 -1.41
N VAL A 738 17.27 20.26 -2.04
CA VAL A 738 18.17 21.36 -2.37
C VAL A 738 18.22 21.51 -3.88
N HIS A 739 17.84 22.68 -4.37
CA HIS A 739 17.95 23.07 -5.76
C HIS A 739 18.88 24.25 -5.88
N THR A 740 19.87 24.16 -6.76
CA THR A 740 20.92 25.18 -6.86
C THR A 740 20.95 25.75 -8.28
N LEU A 741 20.96 27.08 -8.40
CA LEU A 741 20.93 27.82 -9.67
C LEU A 741 22.11 28.79 -9.72
N ALA A 742 22.97 28.68 -10.73
CA ALA A 742 23.97 29.71 -11.01
C ALA A 742 23.30 31.00 -11.53
N LEU A 743 23.86 32.18 -11.27
CA LEU A 743 23.35 33.44 -11.80
C LEU A 743 24.50 34.17 -12.50
N SER A 744 24.26 34.61 -13.73
CA SER A 744 25.26 35.29 -14.54
C SER A 744 25.39 36.76 -14.13
N ALA A 745 26.55 37.38 -14.38
CA ALA A 745 26.87 38.74 -13.94
C ALA A 745 26.02 39.87 -14.60
N GLY A 746 25.07 39.52 -15.48
CA GLY A 746 24.09 40.45 -16.05
C GLY A 746 22.64 40.17 -15.65
N ASP A 747 22.40 39.06 -14.93
CA ASP A 747 21.08 38.73 -14.37
C ASP A 747 20.97 39.40 -13.01
N ASP A 748 20.78 40.71 -12.99
CA ASP A 748 20.23 41.33 -11.79
C ASP A 748 18.81 40.79 -11.63
N ALA A 749 18.63 39.97 -10.59
CA ALA A 749 17.33 39.68 -10.02
C ALA A 749 16.78 41.00 -9.46
N GLY A 750 16.41 41.92 -10.34
CA GLY A 750 15.68 43.12 -9.99
C GLY A 750 14.47 42.69 -9.20
N GLU A 751 14.31 43.29 -8.03
CA GLU A 751 13.23 43.09 -7.07
C GLU A 751 12.00 42.41 -7.69
N ALA A 752 11.97 41.08 -7.65
CA ALA A 752 10.75 40.35 -7.85
C ALA A 752 9.95 40.61 -6.59
N GLY A 753 9.21 41.72 -6.56
CA GLY A 753 8.18 41.97 -5.58
C GLY A 753 7.27 40.74 -5.50
N PRO A 754 6.70 40.44 -4.33
CA PRO A 754 5.87 39.24 -4.16
C PRO A 754 4.83 39.23 -5.26
N ALA A 755 4.90 38.20 -6.12
CA ALA A 755 3.89 37.97 -7.14
C ALA A 755 2.54 37.96 -6.42
N SER A 756 1.72 38.98 -6.70
CA SER A 756 0.38 39.08 -6.17
C SER A 756 -0.33 37.78 -6.54
N GLY A 757 -0.78 37.04 -5.52
CA GLY A 757 -1.49 35.80 -5.69
C GLY A 757 -2.76 36.04 -6.48
N ASP A 758 -2.73 35.68 -7.75
CA ASP A 758 -3.90 35.23 -8.51
C ASP A 758 -3.41 34.61 -9.83
N GLY A 759 -3.45 33.28 -9.87
CA GLY A 759 -3.08 32.48 -11.02
C GLY A 759 -3.39 31.01 -10.74
N ARG A 760 -4.63 30.64 -11.03
CA ARG A 760 -5.12 29.25 -11.04
C ARG A 760 -4.30 28.34 -11.94
#